data_AF-A0A8K0WJ39-F1
#
_entry.id   AF-A0A8K0WJ39-F1
#
_cell.length_a   1.000
_cell.length_b   1.000
_cell.length_c   1.000
_cell.angle_alpha   90.00
_cell.angle_beta   90.00
_cell.angle_gamma   90.00
#
_symmetry.space_group_name_H-M   'P 1'
#
loop_
_entity.id
_entity.type
_entity.pdbx_description
1 polymer ?
#
loop_
_entity_poly.entity_id
_entity_poly.type
_entity_poly.pdbx_seq_one_letter_code
_entity_poly.pdbx_strand_id
1 'polypeptide(L)'
;MLPITTCFVAGLQYLIHPLKLGTIQETINPDALIPVTLLTTEELFGDLEGILDLFDSYDDVFVPEFGSILVEKTGDNSSQVRGNARQTYHMDQVKALDGFSELPSGPYFLYGPNLHQAWRLYDDELGAFTFGIVPDDLGKPDEFQPLTSSSVLGDSVTIPVPSRLYHPRPSPQKPFSGMRVSISDTISVKGTHTTFSSRAWKSLYKEASSNTAKYAQTLLDQGGVIIGKTKTSQFGTGAEWIDQQAPWSARGDGYNSMKGGSVGAAAALVGYPWLDHSIGVDESFDKTRLFSRTLKGLLDFTASSKGELLENVSPTKIVVPIDLKSPDNTQGKAIDDFVSILEDHLNVKADRIDVAKVWKQNPPAEAPKEAMQTYMSQVGPRDEYRREFHNEPFAEATPQYFWNQCKAVTEEEQRKDTDRIEIYRRWFDENIMGSSTPNAKSDTIVILPCGNPKVEHRNEPVAPPAIYKGIDHKTLAPVLGGSVLSFPFTQVPYKSAISGRTEYRPVCISVLSIQGNDKLVVQLIEKALAKKRIPTEVDIGRFTFPGSAVNKLTDRQPGSGLSPTVGAFPAPKDKGSRASTPRATSPAPQLPFSHSGSSLSTKLAMPPSKPRVLHIGDPIKYNPETYLRFSIQCEIVRPLAEERQRTEFIKGLKEKRWGDFDAIFRPFWGTGGEMGKWDDELISLLPQSVKVFASAGAGFDWADTKLLGERGIIYCNSGLAAAEAVADFAMAGIISTFRLLPWCISSAMSGNEQAFSTNHRDATMQSYNLRDRALGLVGFGNIGQQIATRAHHGFGMNIHYYDIVPKPSSVVAPLRATHHETLKSLLARCDCVVLCTPAGEGTIINATTLPLFKYGARFVNIARGSLVDEEALAVALREGTLSNAALDVHTHEPKINPELLELAKQGRVLLTCHNAGGTVDTHKGFEELSMRNIMAVLAGGEATTPVNLQFLKK
;
A
#
# COMPACT_ATOMS: atom_id res chain seq x y z
N MET A 1 -4.03 -24.34 -18.96
CA MET A 1 -3.18 -23.93 -17.82
C MET A 1 -1.78 -24.46 -18.05
N LEU A 2 -0.86 -23.55 -18.35
CA LEU A 2 0.58 -23.82 -18.22
C LEU A 2 0.95 -23.83 -16.71
N PRO A 3 2.00 -24.55 -16.29
CA PRO A 3 2.43 -24.52 -14.90
C PRO A 3 2.95 -23.11 -14.54
N ILE A 4 2.28 -22.47 -13.59
CA ILE A 4 2.65 -21.14 -13.08
C ILE A 4 3.86 -21.30 -12.16
N THR A 5 5.02 -20.76 -12.57
CA THR A 5 6.22 -20.72 -11.74
C THR A 5 6.40 -19.30 -11.19
N THR A 6 6.56 -19.17 -9.88
CA THR A 6 6.82 -17.89 -9.21
C THR A 6 8.07 -17.96 -8.33
N CYS A 7 8.67 -16.81 -8.05
CA CYS A 7 9.88 -16.68 -7.26
C CYS A 7 9.92 -15.34 -6.50
N PHE A 8 10.98 -15.11 -5.74
CA PHE A 8 11.26 -13.84 -5.09
C PHE A 8 12.63 -13.29 -5.48
N VAL A 9 12.69 -12.00 -5.81
CA VAL A 9 13.92 -11.22 -6.04
C VAL A 9 13.78 -9.93 -5.23
N ALA A 10 14.81 -9.53 -4.48
CA ALA A 10 14.74 -8.41 -3.52
C ALA A 10 13.62 -8.51 -2.46
N GLY A 11 13.00 -9.68 -2.28
CA GLY A 11 11.80 -9.87 -1.46
C GLY A 11 10.47 -9.51 -2.16
N LEU A 12 10.52 -9.03 -3.41
CA LEU A 12 9.37 -8.84 -4.28
C LEU A 12 9.03 -10.15 -5.00
N GLN A 13 7.74 -10.43 -5.22
CA GLN A 13 7.29 -11.65 -5.90
C GLN A 13 7.26 -11.44 -7.42
N TYR A 14 7.70 -12.45 -8.17
CA TYR A 14 7.69 -12.46 -9.63
C TYR A 14 7.06 -13.73 -10.20
N LEU A 15 6.34 -13.56 -11.30
CA LEU A 15 5.98 -14.61 -12.25
C LEU A 15 7.11 -14.76 -13.28
N ILE A 16 7.51 -16.00 -13.54
CA ILE A 16 8.36 -16.34 -14.69
C ILE A 16 7.42 -16.65 -15.84
N HIS A 17 7.50 -15.88 -16.93
CA HIS A 17 6.57 -16.04 -18.05
C HIS A 17 6.73 -17.42 -18.70
N PRO A 18 5.66 -18.22 -18.89
CA PRO A 18 5.81 -19.63 -19.28
C PRO A 18 6.34 -19.83 -20.70
N LEU A 19 6.20 -18.83 -21.59
CA LEU A 19 6.82 -18.84 -22.92
C LEU A 19 8.35 -18.74 -22.80
N LYS A 20 9.04 -19.80 -23.24
CA LYS A 20 10.50 -19.81 -23.45
C LYS A 20 10.86 -18.91 -24.64
N LEU A 21 11.81 -17.99 -24.43
CA LEU A 21 12.31 -17.07 -25.45
C LEU A 21 13.68 -17.44 -26.01
N GLY A 22 14.45 -18.30 -25.33
CA GLY A 22 15.81 -18.61 -25.75
C GLY A 22 16.50 -19.67 -24.90
N THR A 23 17.74 -20.01 -25.26
CA THR A 23 18.62 -20.90 -24.49
C THR A 23 20.05 -20.37 -24.54
N ILE A 24 20.74 -20.30 -23.40
CA ILE A 24 22.20 -20.12 -23.39
C ILE A 24 22.90 -21.47 -23.60
N GLN A 25 24.16 -21.46 -24.07
CA GLN A 25 24.95 -22.71 -24.23
C GLN A 25 25.67 -23.17 -22.95
N GLU A 26 25.84 -22.27 -21.97
CA GLU A 26 26.65 -22.55 -20.78
C GLU A 26 25.96 -23.49 -19.78
N THR A 27 26.76 -24.29 -19.07
CA THR A 27 26.27 -25.33 -18.15
C THR A 27 25.74 -24.74 -16.85
N ILE A 28 24.52 -24.21 -16.89
CA ILE A 28 23.72 -23.88 -15.70
C ILE A 28 23.06 -25.16 -15.17
N ASN A 29 22.97 -25.27 -13.83
CA ASN A 29 22.20 -26.32 -13.15
C ASN A 29 20.74 -26.32 -13.66
N PRO A 30 20.18 -27.44 -14.16
CA PRO A 30 18.84 -27.46 -14.76
C PRO A 30 17.72 -26.95 -13.85
N ASP A 31 17.87 -27.07 -12.53
CA ASP A 31 16.90 -26.62 -11.53
C ASP A 31 17.15 -25.19 -11.03
N ALA A 32 18.22 -24.52 -11.49
CA ALA A 32 18.53 -23.16 -11.06
C ALA A 32 17.55 -22.14 -11.67
N LEU A 33 17.14 -21.18 -10.85
CA LEU A 33 16.41 -20.00 -11.27
C LEU A 33 17.26 -18.76 -10.96
N ILE A 34 17.54 -17.95 -11.97
CA ILE A 34 18.51 -16.84 -11.88
C ILE A 34 17.92 -15.58 -12.50
N PRO A 35 17.79 -14.45 -11.76
CA PRO A 35 17.48 -13.15 -12.35
C PRO A 35 18.70 -12.63 -13.13
N VAL A 36 18.48 -12.16 -14.35
CA VAL A 36 19.53 -11.65 -15.25
C VAL A 36 19.07 -10.39 -15.99
N THR A 37 20.00 -9.57 -16.46
CA THR A 37 19.71 -8.48 -17.40
C THR A 37 20.18 -8.87 -18.80
N LEU A 38 19.27 -8.85 -19.78
CA LEU A 38 19.61 -9.05 -21.20
C LEU A 38 20.00 -7.71 -21.81
N LEU A 39 21.17 -7.63 -22.45
CA LEU A 39 21.75 -6.41 -23.00
C LEU A 39 22.43 -6.67 -24.36
N THR A 40 22.51 -5.65 -25.22
CA THR A 40 23.36 -5.66 -26.42
C THR A 40 24.83 -5.47 -26.08
N THR A 41 25.72 -5.84 -27.01
CA THR A 41 27.16 -5.57 -26.93
C THR A 41 27.47 -4.08 -26.68
N GLU A 42 26.75 -3.15 -27.31
CA GLU A 42 26.97 -1.70 -27.11
C GLU A 42 26.55 -1.23 -25.70
N GLU A 43 25.47 -1.79 -25.14
CA GLU A 43 25.02 -1.51 -23.77
C GLU A 43 25.96 -2.12 -22.71
N LEU A 44 26.51 -3.31 -22.97
CA LEU A 44 27.43 -4.02 -22.06
C LEU A 44 28.79 -3.35 -21.93
N PHE A 45 29.33 -2.81 -23.02
CA PHE A 45 30.66 -2.21 -23.08
C PHE A 45 30.64 -0.68 -23.15
N GLY A 46 29.45 -0.08 -23.02
CA GLY A 46 29.21 1.36 -22.87
C GLY A 46 29.07 1.80 -21.41
N ASP A 47 28.13 2.72 -21.14
CA ASP A 47 27.80 3.19 -19.78
C ASP A 47 26.84 2.23 -19.07
N LEU A 48 27.37 1.05 -18.71
CA LEU A 48 26.59 -0.04 -18.11
C LEU A 48 25.88 0.38 -16.81
N GLU A 49 26.55 1.11 -15.91
CA GLU A 49 25.89 1.57 -14.67
C GLU A 49 24.79 2.60 -14.97
N GLY A 50 25.05 3.56 -15.87
CA GLY A 50 24.03 4.54 -16.27
C GLY A 50 22.81 3.91 -16.96
N ILE A 51 22.98 2.77 -17.64
CA ILE A 51 21.88 1.99 -18.21
C ILE A 51 21.08 1.25 -17.13
N LEU A 52 21.75 0.63 -16.15
CA LEU A 52 21.09 -0.10 -15.05
C LEU A 52 20.38 0.87 -14.08
N ASP A 53 20.98 2.02 -13.77
CA ASP A 53 20.35 3.12 -13.03
C ASP A 53 19.13 3.68 -13.80
N LEU A 54 19.21 3.78 -15.13
CA LEU A 54 18.08 4.19 -15.96
C LEU A 54 16.93 3.16 -15.91
N PHE A 55 17.25 1.86 -15.94
CA PHE A 55 16.25 0.79 -15.80
C PHE A 55 15.53 0.86 -14.45
N ASP A 56 16.28 0.94 -13.34
CA ASP A 56 15.73 1.10 -11.98
C ASP A 56 14.86 2.37 -11.83
N SER A 57 15.26 3.47 -12.47
CA SER A 57 14.51 4.74 -12.42
C SER A 57 13.21 4.76 -13.24
N TYR A 58 13.05 3.87 -14.22
CA TYR A 58 11.96 3.90 -15.21
C TYR A 58 11.00 2.70 -15.11
N ASP A 59 11.49 1.53 -14.71
CA ASP A 59 10.74 0.29 -14.72
C ASP A 59 10.58 -0.34 -13.33
N ASP A 60 9.35 -0.32 -12.85
CA ASP A 60 8.93 -0.86 -11.55
C ASP A 60 8.93 -2.41 -11.47
N VAL A 61 9.46 -3.10 -12.48
CA VAL A 61 9.67 -4.56 -12.53
C VAL A 61 11.15 -4.90 -12.40
N PHE A 62 12.04 -4.09 -12.97
CA PHE A 62 13.48 -4.15 -12.70
C PHE A 62 13.76 -3.85 -11.21
N VAL A 63 14.83 -4.46 -10.68
CA VAL A 63 15.48 -4.13 -9.40
C VAL A 63 16.98 -4.43 -9.52
N PRO A 64 17.87 -3.81 -8.72
CA PRO A 64 19.32 -3.90 -8.91
C PRO A 64 19.88 -5.34 -8.90
N GLU A 65 19.21 -6.28 -8.22
CA GLU A 65 19.55 -7.70 -8.22
C GLU A 65 19.58 -8.32 -9.63
N PHE A 66 18.74 -7.89 -10.57
CA PHE A 66 18.80 -8.34 -11.98
C PHE A 66 20.11 -7.91 -12.66
N GLY A 67 20.72 -6.80 -12.21
CA GLY A 67 22.02 -6.32 -12.67
C GLY A 67 23.22 -7.14 -12.16
N SER A 68 23.00 -8.18 -11.35
CA SER A 68 24.09 -9.03 -10.84
C SER A 68 24.72 -9.91 -11.91
N ILE A 69 23.91 -10.37 -12.86
CA ILE A 69 24.27 -11.31 -13.92
C ILE A 69 23.74 -10.78 -15.25
N LEU A 70 24.61 -10.76 -16.26
CA LEU A 70 24.35 -10.11 -17.54
C LEU A 70 24.37 -11.15 -18.67
N VAL A 71 23.45 -11.05 -19.62
CA VAL A 71 23.39 -11.93 -20.80
C VAL A 71 23.58 -11.07 -22.05
N GLU A 72 24.57 -11.41 -22.87
CA GLU A 72 24.80 -10.74 -24.15
C GLU A 72 23.87 -11.28 -25.25
N LYS A 73 23.20 -10.36 -25.95
CA LYS A 73 22.59 -10.62 -27.25
C LYS A 73 23.68 -10.68 -28.31
N THR A 74 24.31 -11.84 -28.48
CA THR A 74 25.39 -12.02 -29.45
C THR A 74 24.88 -11.87 -30.89
N GLY A 75 25.53 -10.98 -31.65
CA GLY A 75 25.51 -11.00 -33.12
C GLY A 75 26.69 -11.81 -33.68
N ASP A 76 26.76 -11.99 -35.01
CA ASP A 76 27.70 -12.90 -35.70
C ASP A 76 29.22 -12.61 -35.53
N ASN A 77 29.63 -11.67 -34.66
CA ASN A 77 31.04 -11.39 -34.35
C ASN A 77 31.25 -11.28 -32.83
N SER A 78 31.66 -12.38 -32.19
CA SER A 78 32.00 -12.40 -30.76
C SER A 78 33.32 -11.64 -30.49
N SER A 79 33.29 -10.73 -29.52
CA SER A 79 34.43 -9.90 -29.11
C SER A 79 34.99 -10.36 -27.76
N GLN A 80 36.32 -10.41 -27.62
CA GLN A 80 36.94 -10.87 -26.36
C GLN A 80 36.82 -9.83 -25.24
N VAL A 81 36.25 -10.26 -24.11
CA VAL A 81 35.93 -9.40 -22.96
C VAL A 81 37.17 -8.97 -22.16
N ARG A 82 37.18 -7.72 -21.69
CA ARG A 82 38.05 -7.25 -20.61
C ARG A 82 37.26 -6.49 -19.54
N GLY A 83 37.08 -7.13 -18.38
CA GLY A 83 37.07 -6.47 -17.07
C GLY A 83 35.75 -5.91 -16.53
N ASN A 84 35.09 -6.67 -15.66
CA ASN A 84 34.74 -6.25 -14.28
C ASN A 84 34.14 -7.44 -13.50
N ALA A 85 33.79 -7.24 -12.22
CA ALA A 85 33.47 -8.31 -11.28
C ALA A 85 32.03 -8.89 -11.34
N ARG A 86 31.24 -8.58 -12.39
CA ARG A 86 29.94 -9.22 -12.64
C ARG A 86 30.13 -10.45 -13.53
N GLN A 87 29.18 -11.39 -13.47
CA GLN A 87 29.20 -12.58 -14.32
C GLN A 87 28.41 -12.35 -15.61
N THR A 88 29.07 -12.52 -16.74
CA THR A 88 28.47 -12.44 -18.09
C THR A 88 28.30 -13.83 -18.66
N TYR A 89 27.18 -14.07 -19.35
CA TYR A 89 26.82 -15.29 -20.08
C TYR A 89 26.51 -14.93 -21.55
N HIS A 90 26.69 -15.88 -22.49
CA HIS A 90 26.52 -15.68 -23.93
C HIS A 90 25.48 -16.64 -24.54
N MET A 91 24.56 -16.12 -25.38
CA MET A 91 23.32 -16.83 -25.76
C MET A 91 23.33 -17.43 -27.17
N ASP A 92 24.22 -18.38 -27.42
CA ASP A 92 24.50 -18.89 -28.78
C ASP A 92 23.60 -20.05 -29.27
N GLN A 93 22.42 -20.35 -28.68
CA GLN A 93 21.53 -21.42 -29.20
C GLN A 93 20.02 -21.18 -29.04
N VAL A 94 19.42 -20.67 -30.12
CA VAL A 94 18.04 -20.19 -30.14
C VAL A 94 17.08 -21.20 -30.77
N LYS A 95 16.07 -21.63 -30.00
CA LYS A 95 14.77 -22.06 -30.53
C LYS A 95 13.72 -21.05 -30.05
N ALA A 96 13.48 -20.04 -30.88
CA ALA A 96 12.50 -18.99 -30.68
C ALA A 96 11.67 -18.80 -31.95
N LEU A 97 10.66 -17.95 -31.85
CA LEU A 97 10.04 -17.30 -33.02
C LEU A 97 11.10 -16.43 -33.72
N ASP A 98 10.97 -16.21 -35.03
CA ASP A 98 11.95 -15.46 -35.82
C ASP A 98 12.18 -14.04 -35.26
N GLY A 99 13.44 -13.63 -35.04
CA GLY A 99 13.80 -12.27 -34.61
C GLY A 99 14.49 -12.13 -33.23
N PHE A 100 15.41 -13.02 -32.82
CA PHE A 100 16.07 -12.92 -31.50
C PHE A 100 16.80 -11.59 -31.23
N SER A 101 17.48 -11.02 -32.23
CA SER A 101 18.15 -9.71 -32.11
C SER A 101 17.18 -8.54 -31.84
N GLU A 102 15.87 -8.75 -32.05
CA GLU A 102 14.81 -7.80 -31.75
C GLU A 102 14.30 -7.91 -30.30
N LEU A 103 14.81 -8.86 -29.49
CA LEU A 103 14.45 -8.91 -28.08
C LEU A 103 14.91 -7.63 -27.35
N PRO A 104 14.03 -7.00 -26.55
CA PRO A 104 14.34 -5.78 -25.82
C PRO A 104 15.40 -6.01 -24.73
N SER A 105 16.06 -4.93 -24.30
CA SER A 105 16.98 -4.95 -23.17
C SER A 105 16.19 -4.77 -21.86
N GLY A 106 16.60 -5.44 -20.77
CA GLY A 106 15.87 -5.38 -19.50
C GLY A 106 15.99 -6.64 -18.63
N PRO A 107 15.13 -6.80 -17.61
CA PRO A 107 15.15 -7.93 -16.67
C PRO A 107 14.57 -9.20 -17.31
N TYR A 108 15.19 -10.35 -17.04
CA TYR A 108 14.73 -11.67 -17.47
C TYR A 108 15.05 -12.72 -16.38
N PHE A 109 14.50 -13.92 -16.50
CA PHE A 109 14.91 -15.09 -15.73
C PHE A 109 15.56 -16.13 -16.65
N LEU A 110 16.64 -16.74 -16.17
CA LEU A 110 17.07 -18.06 -16.63
C LEU A 110 16.44 -19.13 -15.72
N TYR A 111 15.76 -20.10 -16.32
CA TYR A 111 15.29 -21.32 -15.64
C TYR A 111 15.95 -22.54 -16.28
N GLY A 112 16.89 -23.15 -15.54
CA GLY A 112 17.98 -23.90 -16.15
C GLY A 112 18.70 -23.02 -17.17
N PRO A 113 18.96 -23.50 -18.39
CA PRO A 113 19.57 -22.69 -19.46
C PRO A 113 18.54 -21.86 -20.26
N ASN A 114 17.25 -21.89 -19.93
CA ASN A 114 16.17 -21.29 -20.75
C ASN A 114 15.87 -19.85 -20.33
N LEU A 115 15.73 -18.93 -21.29
CA LEU A 115 15.39 -17.53 -21.04
C LEU A 115 13.88 -17.28 -21.05
N HIS A 116 13.37 -16.56 -20.05
CA HIS A 116 11.96 -16.22 -19.84
C HIS A 116 11.81 -14.76 -19.36
N GLN A 117 10.71 -14.07 -19.70
CA GLN A 117 10.44 -12.73 -19.15
C GLN A 117 10.17 -12.78 -17.64
N ALA A 118 10.64 -11.75 -16.93
CA ALA A 118 10.28 -11.41 -15.58
C ALA A 118 9.00 -10.53 -15.58
N TRP A 119 7.96 -10.98 -14.90
CA TRP A 119 6.74 -10.20 -14.65
C TRP A 119 6.59 -10.04 -13.14
N ARG A 120 6.49 -8.81 -12.62
CA ARG A 120 6.28 -8.59 -11.18
C ARG A 120 4.84 -8.95 -10.81
N LEU A 121 4.66 -9.58 -9.65
CA LEU A 121 3.34 -9.81 -9.07
C LEU A 121 3.06 -8.70 -8.05
N TYR A 122 1.93 -8.01 -8.25
CA TYR A 122 1.43 -6.97 -7.36
C TYR A 122 0.13 -7.41 -6.69
N ASP A 123 0.03 -7.21 -5.38
CA ASP A 123 -1.17 -7.53 -4.59
C ASP A 123 -2.29 -6.50 -4.85
N ASP A 124 -3.50 -6.98 -5.14
CA ASP A 124 -4.70 -6.15 -5.32
C ASP A 124 -5.31 -5.74 -3.96
N GLU A 125 -4.58 -4.95 -3.17
CA GLU A 125 -4.99 -4.47 -1.84
C GLU A 125 -6.38 -3.80 -1.82
N LEU A 126 -6.74 -3.10 -2.90
CA LEU A 126 -8.05 -2.46 -3.04
C LEU A 126 -9.16 -3.41 -3.47
N GLY A 127 -8.86 -4.65 -3.85
CA GLY A 127 -9.83 -5.61 -4.38
C GLY A 127 -10.48 -5.14 -5.69
N ALA A 128 -9.77 -4.37 -6.51
CA ALA A 128 -10.26 -3.76 -7.74
C ALA A 128 -10.36 -4.74 -8.93
N PHE A 129 -9.63 -5.87 -8.89
CA PHE A 129 -9.54 -6.85 -9.97
C PHE A 129 -10.32 -8.14 -9.68
N THR A 130 -10.86 -8.75 -10.73
CA THR A 130 -11.44 -10.11 -10.68
C THR A 130 -10.33 -11.16 -10.79
N PHE A 131 -9.33 -10.90 -11.64
CA PHE A 131 -8.08 -11.67 -11.80
C PHE A 131 -7.10 -10.89 -12.72
N GLY A 132 -5.80 -11.14 -12.54
CA GLY A 132 -4.77 -10.79 -13.53
C GLY A 132 -4.81 -11.71 -14.75
N ILE A 133 -4.20 -11.31 -15.87
CA ILE A 133 -4.11 -12.14 -17.09
C ILE A 133 -2.70 -12.16 -17.68
N VAL A 134 -2.35 -13.24 -18.35
CA VAL A 134 -1.04 -13.48 -18.99
C VAL A 134 -1.28 -13.95 -20.43
N PRO A 135 -0.65 -13.36 -21.46
CA PRO A 135 -0.83 -13.81 -22.85
C PRO A 135 -0.07 -15.11 -23.12
N ASP A 136 -0.57 -15.91 -24.07
CA ASP A 136 0.13 -17.12 -24.54
C ASP A 136 1.29 -16.80 -25.51
N ASP A 137 1.21 -15.67 -26.22
CA ASP A 137 2.23 -15.16 -27.14
C ASP A 137 2.60 -13.71 -26.79
N LEU A 138 3.89 -13.40 -26.73
CA LEU A 138 4.41 -12.09 -26.34
C LEU A 138 4.62 -11.11 -27.51
N GLY A 139 4.76 -11.59 -28.74
CA GLY A 139 4.97 -10.75 -29.93
C GLY A 139 3.65 -10.33 -30.59
N LYS A 140 2.65 -11.22 -30.58
CA LYS A 140 1.30 -10.98 -31.08
C LYS A 140 0.25 -11.65 -30.17
N PRO A 141 -0.03 -11.08 -28.99
CA PRO A 141 -1.01 -11.64 -28.05
C PRO A 141 -2.43 -11.67 -28.65
N ASP A 142 -2.91 -12.89 -28.90
CA ASP A 142 -4.28 -13.19 -29.35
C ASP A 142 -5.13 -13.81 -28.23
N GLU A 143 -4.52 -14.67 -27.40
CA GLU A 143 -5.16 -15.45 -26.34
C GLU A 143 -4.45 -15.28 -24.99
N PHE A 144 -5.21 -15.32 -23.90
CA PHE A 144 -4.76 -14.97 -22.55
C PHE A 144 -5.29 -15.95 -21.49
N GLN A 145 -4.41 -16.44 -20.61
CA GLN A 145 -4.78 -17.26 -19.47
C GLN A 145 -5.01 -16.38 -18.21
N PRO A 146 -6.09 -16.60 -17.43
CA PRO A 146 -6.29 -15.92 -16.16
C PRO A 146 -5.33 -16.44 -15.08
N LEU A 147 -4.70 -15.55 -14.34
CA LEU A 147 -3.80 -15.90 -13.24
C LEU A 147 -4.62 -16.30 -11.99
N THR A 148 -4.30 -17.45 -11.41
CA THR A 148 -4.96 -18.01 -10.21
C THR A 148 -4.15 -17.85 -8.93
N SER A 149 -3.10 -17.02 -8.95
CA SER A 149 -2.22 -16.76 -7.80
C SER A 149 -2.78 -15.68 -6.86
N SER A 150 -2.60 -15.90 -5.56
CA SER A 150 -2.98 -14.97 -4.48
C SER A 150 -1.73 -14.33 -3.86
N SER A 151 -1.93 -13.28 -3.05
CA SER A 151 -0.87 -12.64 -2.27
C SER A 151 -0.18 -13.63 -1.33
N VAL A 152 1.00 -13.27 -0.84
CA VAL A 152 1.79 -14.09 0.12
C VAL A 152 1.01 -14.38 1.42
N LEU A 153 0.06 -13.51 1.78
CA LEU A 153 -0.83 -13.68 2.94
C LEU A 153 -2.18 -14.35 2.60
N GLY A 154 -2.49 -14.55 1.32
CA GLY A 154 -3.72 -15.18 0.85
C GLY A 154 -4.99 -14.31 0.98
N ASP A 155 -4.84 -13.00 1.17
CA ASP A 155 -5.92 -12.04 1.40
C ASP A 155 -6.43 -11.32 0.14
N SER A 156 -5.64 -11.35 -0.93
CA SER A 156 -5.87 -10.60 -2.17
C SER A 156 -5.37 -11.38 -3.40
N VAL A 157 -5.81 -10.98 -4.60
CA VAL A 157 -5.34 -11.58 -5.86
C VAL A 157 -4.07 -10.87 -6.34
N THR A 158 -3.17 -11.60 -7.00
CA THR A 158 -1.98 -10.99 -7.63
C THR A 158 -2.25 -10.60 -9.08
N ILE A 159 -1.72 -9.45 -9.49
CA ILE A 159 -1.74 -8.94 -10.86
C ILE A 159 -0.34 -9.09 -11.47
N PRO A 160 -0.18 -9.83 -12.58
CA PRO A 160 1.09 -10.00 -13.26
C PRO A 160 1.35 -8.79 -14.15
N VAL A 161 2.49 -8.12 -13.93
CA VAL A 161 2.84 -6.86 -14.58
C VAL A 161 4.19 -6.99 -15.28
N PRO A 162 4.26 -6.83 -16.62
CA PRO A 162 5.50 -6.92 -17.37
C PRO A 162 6.37 -5.66 -17.23
N SER A 163 7.67 -5.83 -17.45
CA SER A 163 8.62 -4.72 -17.55
C SER A 163 8.23 -3.76 -18.68
N ARG A 164 8.28 -2.46 -18.40
CA ARG A 164 8.10 -1.39 -19.39
C ARG A 164 9.19 -1.40 -20.45
N LEU A 165 10.36 -1.96 -20.13
CA LEU A 165 11.51 -2.07 -21.02
C LEU A 165 11.26 -3.04 -22.17
N TYR A 166 10.30 -3.98 -22.01
CA TYR A 166 9.94 -4.93 -23.06
C TYR A 166 9.25 -4.30 -24.29
N HIS A 167 8.94 -3.01 -24.24
CA HIS A 167 8.16 -2.34 -25.27
C HIS A 167 8.93 -1.12 -25.81
N PRO A 168 8.98 -0.93 -27.15
CA PRO A 168 9.56 0.28 -27.71
C PRO A 168 8.73 1.50 -27.28
N ARG A 169 9.34 2.70 -27.31
CA ARG A 169 8.64 3.93 -26.94
C ARG A 169 7.39 4.15 -27.84
N PRO A 170 6.31 4.76 -27.31
CA PRO A 170 5.12 5.11 -28.07
C PRO A 170 5.42 5.79 -29.41
N SER A 171 4.68 5.39 -30.44
CA SER A 171 4.83 5.85 -31.82
C SER A 171 3.46 6.17 -32.44
N PRO A 172 3.37 6.93 -33.55
CA PRO A 172 2.09 7.20 -34.21
C PRO A 172 1.33 5.94 -34.65
N GLN A 173 2.02 4.82 -34.88
CA GLN A 173 1.45 3.53 -35.26
C GLN A 173 1.10 2.67 -34.04
N LYS A 174 1.89 2.74 -32.96
CA LYS A 174 1.63 2.08 -31.66
C LYS A 174 1.66 3.11 -30.53
N PRO A 175 0.58 3.91 -30.34
CA PRO A 175 0.52 4.94 -29.30
C PRO A 175 0.50 4.37 -27.88
N PHE A 176 0.09 3.11 -27.70
CA PHE A 176 0.01 2.45 -26.39
C PHE A 176 1.18 1.54 -26.05
N SER A 177 2.24 1.55 -26.87
CA SER A 177 3.42 0.71 -26.68
C SER A 177 4.01 0.85 -25.27
N GLY A 178 3.90 -0.20 -24.46
CA GLY A 178 4.39 -0.24 -23.07
C GLY A 178 3.46 0.37 -22.03
N MET A 179 2.28 0.84 -22.42
CA MET A 179 1.25 1.33 -21.49
C MET A 179 0.41 0.16 -20.97
N ARG A 180 0.34 0.03 -19.65
CA ARG A 180 -0.38 -1.03 -18.96
C ARG A 180 -1.82 -0.60 -18.72
N VAL A 181 -2.75 -1.45 -19.12
CA VAL A 181 -4.19 -1.15 -19.13
C VAL A 181 -4.98 -2.25 -18.42
N SER A 182 -5.92 -1.85 -17.58
CA SER A 182 -6.91 -2.77 -17.00
C SER A 182 -8.21 -2.70 -17.81
N ILE A 183 -8.88 -3.84 -17.99
CA ILE A 183 -10.13 -3.90 -18.76
C ILE A 183 -11.30 -4.38 -17.90
N SER A 184 -12.52 -3.99 -18.20
CA SER A 184 -13.71 -4.45 -17.47
C SER A 184 -13.91 -5.96 -17.58
N ASP A 185 -14.31 -6.61 -16.48
CA ASP A 185 -14.80 -8.01 -16.47
C ASP A 185 -16.01 -8.25 -17.41
N THR A 186 -16.66 -7.19 -17.88
CA THR A 186 -17.77 -7.23 -18.84
C THR A 186 -17.31 -7.27 -20.30
N ILE A 187 -16.01 -7.15 -20.59
CA ILE A 187 -15.46 -7.15 -21.95
C ILE A 187 -14.74 -8.48 -22.22
N SER A 188 -15.09 -9.14 -23.33
CA SER A 188 -14.46 -10.39 -23.77
C SER A 188 -13.01 -10.20 -24.19
N VAL A 189 -12.14 -11.09 -23.71
CA VAL A 189 -10.73 -11.23 -24.08
C VAL A 189 -10.50 -12.73 -24.22
N LYS A 190 -9.96 -13.19 -25.36
CA LYS A 190 -9.86 -14.61 -25.70
C LYS A 190 -9.08 -15.38 -24.63
N GLY A 191 -9.54 -16.59 -24.29
CA GLY A 191 -8.96 -17.43 -23.22
C GLY A 191 -9.42 -17.06 -21.80
N THR A 192 -10.10 -15.92 -21.61
CA THR A 192 -10.58 -15.45 -20.30
C THR A 192 -12.11 -15.52 -20.18
N HIS A 193 -12.62 -15.71 -18.96
CA HIS A 193 -14.05 -15.57 -18.69
C HIS A 193 -14.48 -14.10 -18.59
N THR A 194 -15.78 -13.87 -18.76
CA THR A 194 -16.44 -12.55 -18.60
C THR A 194 -17.54 -12.76 -17.56
N THR A 195 -17.29 -12.38 -16.30
CA THR A 195 -18.09 -12.89 -15.16
C THR A 195 -19.21 -11.97 -14.69
N PHE A 196 -19.22 -10.69 -15.12
CA PHE A 196 -20.11 -9.63 -14.61
C PHE A 196 -20.09 -9.51 -13.08
N SER A 197 -18.97 -9.91 -12.47
CA SER A 197 -18.78 -10.10 -11.02
C SER A 197 -19.90 -10.92 -10.35
N SER A 198 -20.48 -11.88 -11.09
CA SER A 198 -21.65 -12.69 -10.71
C SER A 198 -21.32 -14.19 -10.72
N ARG A 199 -21.59 -14.86 -9.60
CA ARG A 199 -21.38 -16.31 -9.44
C ARG A 199 -22.40 -17.10 -10.25
N ALA A 200 -23.64 -16.61 -10.35
CA ALA A 200 -24.67 -17.23 -11.18
C ALA A 200 -24.29 -17.16 -12.66
N TRP A 201 -23.86 -15.99 -13.15
CA TRP A 201 -23.40 -15.84 -14.54
C TRP A 201 -22.21 -16.75 -14.86
N LYS A 202 -21.18 -16.77 -14.00
CA LYS A 202 -20.01 -17.66 -14.15
C LYS A 202 -20.38 -19.16 -14.10
N SER A 203 -21.49 -19.52 -13.47
CA SER A 203 -21.99 -20.91 -13.44
C SER A 203 -22.71 -21.31 -14.74
N LEU A 204 -23.28 -20.35 -15.47
CA LEU A 204 -23.90 -20.55 -16.78
C LEU A 204 -22.85 -20.52 -17.89
N TYR A 205 -22.07 -19.44 -17.96
CA TYR A 205 -21.02 -19.21 -18.95
C TYR A 205 -19.67 -19.72 -18.45
N LYS A 206 -19.56 -21.06 -18.38
CA LYS A 206 -18.38 -21.77 -17.86
C LYS A 206 -17.17 -21.72 -18.79
N GLU A 207 -17.40 -21.60 -20.08
CA GLU A 207 -16.32 -21.55 -21.08
C GLU A 207 -15.56 -20.23 -21.05
N ALA A 208 -14.33 -20.25 -21.56
CA ALA A 208 -13.58 -19.04 -21.85
C ALA A 208 -14.15 -18.31 -23.08
N SER A 209 -13.90 -17.01 -23.19
CA SER A 209 -14.23 -16.24 -24.40
C SER A 209 -13.44 -16.81 -25.58
N SER A 210 -14.13 -17.16 -26.67
CA SER A 210 -13.47 -17.63 -27.91
C SER A 210 -12.89 -16.50 -28.76
N ASN A 211 -13.20 -15.24 -28.42
CA ASN A 211 -12.75 -14.06 -29.12
C ASN A 211 -12.42 -12.89 -28.17
N THR A 212 -11.49 -12.04 -28.61
CA THR A 212 -11.23 -10.73 -28.01
C THR A 212 -12.18 -9.71 -28.63
N ALA A 213 -12.81 -8.86 -27.79
CA ALA A 213 -13.73 -7.84 -28.27
C ALA A 213 -13.00 -6.81 -29.14
N LYS A 214 -13.63 -6.33 -30.22
CA LYS A 214 -12.98 -5.45 -31.23
C LYS A 214 -12.27 -4.22 -30.63
N TYR A 215 -12.83 -3.63 -29.57
CA TYR A 215 -12.21 -2.50 -28.86
C TYR A 215 -10.93 -2.91 -28.11
N ALA A 216 -10.96 -4.05 -27.40
CA ALA A 216 -9.80 -4.63 -26.73
C ALA A 216 -8.71 -5.02 -27.75
N GLN A 217 -9.10 -5.61 -28.89
CA GLN A 217 -8.16 -5.92 -29.98
C GLN A 217 -7.51 -4.66 -30.53
N THR A 218 -8.30 -3.60 -30.75
CA THR A 218 -7.80 -2.30 -31.23
C THR A 218 -6.74 -1.69 -30.30
N LEU A 219 -6.83 -1.93 -28.99
CA LEU A 219 -5.81 -1.53 -28.01
C LEU A 219 -4.52 -2.38 -28.13
N LEU A 220 -4.66 -3.71 -28.23
CA LEU A 220 -3.53 -4.64 -28.40
C LEU A 220 -2.75 -4.35 -29.69
N ASP A 221 -3.47 -4.14 -30.81
CA ASP A 221 -2.90 -3.79 -32.11
C ASP A 221 -2.06 -2.49 -32.05
N GLN A 222 -2.44 -1.57 -31.17
CA GLN A 222 -1.75 -0.29 -30.90
C GLN A 222 -0.65 -0.39 -29.83
N GLY A 223 -0.32 -1.60 -29.38
CA GLY A 223 0.78 -1.89 -28.44
C GLY A 223 0.43 -1.82 -26.95
N GLY A 224 -0.85 -1.62 -26.61
CA GLY A 224 -1.31 -1.55 -25.22
C GLY A 224 -1.29 -2.91 -24.53
N VAL A 225 -0.94 -2.94 -23.25
CA VAL A 225 -0.66 -4.17 -22.50
C VAL A 225 -1.79 -4.44 -21.51
N ILE A 226 -2.68 -5.40 -21.80
CA ILE A 226 -3.80 -5.75 -20.91
C ILE A 226 -3.30 -6.70 -19.82
N ILE A 227 -3.27 -6.23 -18.56
CA ILE A 227 -2.69 -6.96 -17.41
C ILE A 227 -3.71 -7.63 -16.48
N GLY A 228 -5.00 -7.30 -16.59
CA GLY A 228 -6.04 -7.93 -15.77
C GLY A 228 -7.46 -7.43 -16.03
N LYS A 229 -8.44 -8.19 -15.55
CA LYS A 229 -9.86 -7.80 -15.57
C LYS A 229 -10.27 -7.16 -14.26
N THR A 230 -10.92 -6.01 -14.33
CA THR A 230 -11.41 -5.21 -13.20
C THR A 230 -12.87 -5.49 -12.87
N LYS A 231 -13.18 -5.51 -11.57
CA LYS A 231 -14.54 -5.80 -11.08
C LYS A 231 -15.54 -4.72 -11.51
N THR A 232 -16.77 -5.16 -11.73
CA THR A 232 -17.94 -4.30 -11.91
C THR A 232 -18.93 -4.57 -10.79
N SER A 233 -19.88 -3.68 -10.54
CA SER A 233 -21.09 -4.08 -9.80
C SER A 233 -21.77 -5.27 -10.48
N GLN A 234 -22.54 -6.07 -9.72
CA GLN A 234 -23.22 -7.22 -10.30
C GLN A 234 -24.16 -6.74 -11.41
N PHE A 235 -23.92 -7.21 -12.63
CA PHE A 235 -24.59 -6.72 -13.85
C PHE A 235 -24.62 -5.18 -13.96
N GLY A 236 -23.50 -4.50 -13.69
CA GLY A 236 -23.29 -3.06 -13.94
C GLY A 236 -24.11 -2.08 -13.08
N THR A 237 -25.16 -2.60 -12.44
CA THR A 237 -26.23 -1.86 -11.75
C THR A 237 -26.28 -2.17 -10.25
N GLY A 238 -25.66 -3.27 -9.82
CA GLY A 238 -25.67 -3.73 -8.43
C GLY A 238 -25.18 -2.71 -7.40
N ALA A 239 -25.90 -2.60 -6.29
CA ALA A 239 -25.66 -1.66 -5.22
C ALA A 239 -25.22 -2.36 -3.92
N GLU A 240 -25.71 -3.58 -3.67
CA GLU A 240 -25.25 -4.48 -2.61
C GLU A 240 -24.38 -5.60 -3.19
N TRP A 241 -23.10 -5.60 -2.82
CA TRP A 241 -22.07 -6.46 -3.41
C TRP A 241 -22.04 -7.85 -2.75
N ILE A 242 -22.97 -8.71 -3.18
CA ILE A 242 -23.22 -10.04 -2.58
C ILE A 242 -22.26 -11.13 -3.09
N ASP A 243 -21.98 -11.17 -4.40
CA ASP A 243 -21.20 -12.26 -5.04
C ASP A 243 -19.68 -12.03 -5.05
N GLN A 244 -19.25 -10.78 -4.88
CA GLN A 244 -17.87 -10.27 -4.85
C GLN A 244 -17.82 -9.08 -3.90
N GLN A 245 -16.71 -8.78 -3.23
CA GLN A 245 -16.60 -7.56 -2.42
C GLN A 245 -16.41 -6.31 -3.31
N ALA A 246 -17.09 -5.21 -2.97
CA ALA A 246 -16.89 -3.90 -3.60
C ALA A 246 -15.45 -3.38 -3.40
N PRO A 247 -14.76 -2.90 -4.45
CA PRO A 247 -13.42 -2.33 -4.33
C PRO A 247 -13.34 -1.20 -3.29
N TRP A 248 -12.21 -1.13 -2.57
CA TRP A 248 -11.89 -0.01 -1.68
C TRP A 248 -11.51 1.24 -2.48
N SER A 249 -11.79 2.42 -1.92
CA SER A 249 -11.41 3.68 -2.56
C SER A 249 -10.06 4.14 -2.02
N ALA A 250 -9.12 4.51 -2.88
CA ALA A 250 -7.86 5.11 -2.42
C ALA A 250 -8.04 6.57 -1.90
N ARG A 251 -9.20 7.19 -2.18
CA ARG A 251 -9.49 8.61 -1.93
C ARG A 251 -9.98 8.87 -0.50
N GLY A 252 -9.61 10.02 0.07
CA GLY A 252 -10.08 10.49 1.38
C GLY A 252 -9.58 9.62 2.54
N ASP A 253 -10.51 9.05 3.30
CA ASP A 253 -10.23 8.19 4.45
C ASP A 253 -10.11 6.69 4.10
N GLY A 254 -10.30 6.31 2.84
CA GLY A 254 -10.34 4.91 2.40
C GLY A 254 -11.73 4.26 2.42
N TYR A 255 -12.69 4.86 3.13
CA TYR A 255 -14.01 4.28 3.40
C TYR A 255 -15.13 4.83 2.51
N ASN A 256 -14.81 5.69 1.54
CA ASN A 256 -15.74 6.15 0.52
C ASN A 256 -16.38 4.98 -0.24
N SER A 257 -17.70 5.04 -0.42
CA SER A 257 -18.49 4.03 -1.14
C SER A 257 -18.24 4.14 -2.65
N MET A 258 -17.86 3.03 -3.26
CA MET A 258 -17.66 2.91 -4.70
C MET A 258 -18.95 2.32 -5.31
N LYS A 259 -19.59 3.06 -6.21
CA LYS A 259 -20.85 2.68 -6.88
C LYS A 259 -20.73 2.79 -8.41
N GLY A 260 -21.48 1.94 -9.12
CA GLY A 260 -21.61 1.96 -10.58
C GLY A 260 -20.79 0.92 -11.34
N GLY A 261 -21.05 0.79 -12.64
CA GLY A 261 -20.52 -0.30 -13.49
C GLY A 261 -19.00 -0.31 -13.69
N SER A 262 -18.32 0.81 -13.46
CA SER A 262 -16.87 0.97 -13.70
C SER A 262 -15.98 0.97 -12.44
N VAL A 263 -16.47 0.58 -11.26
CA VAL A 263 -15.74 0.84 -10.00
C VAL A 263 -14.37 0.18 -9.87
N GLY A 264 -14.14 -1.03 -10.40
CA GLY A 264 -12.83 -1.67 -10.37
C GLY A 264 -11.81 -0.88 -11.21
N ALA A 265 -12.19 -0.50 -12.43
CA ALA A 265 -11.39 0.38 -13.29
C ALA A 265 -11.09 1.73 -12.61
N ALA A 266 -12.08 2.34 -11.96
CA ALA A 266 -11.91 3.61 -11.25
C ALA A 266 -11.02 3.47 -10.00
N ALA A 267 -11.18 2.41 -9.20
CA ALA A 267 -10.40 2.14 -7.99
C ALA A 267 -8.93 1.84 -8.32
N ALA A 268 -8.69 0.96 -9.30
CA ALA A 268 -7.36 0.57 -9.71
C ALA A 268 -6.53 1.77 -10.19
N LEU A 269 -7.10 2.63 -11.05
CA LEU A 269 -6.38 3.77 -11.62
C LEU A 269 -6.02 4.86 -10.60
N VAL A 270 -6.84 5.06 -9.56
CA VAL A 270 -6.53 6.03 -8.49
C VAL A 270 -5.70 5.43 -7.35
N GLY A 271 -5.55 4.11 -7.31
CA GLY A 271 -4.78 3.39 -6.31
C GLY A 271 -3.35 3.07 -6.75
N TYR A 272 -3.20 2.49 -7.94
CA TYR A 272 -1.99 1.78 -8.32
C TYR A 272 -1.06 2.60 -9.22
N PRO A 273 0.20 2.88 -8.80
CA PRO A 273 1.15 3.67 -9.61
C PRO A 273 1.56 2.96 -10.91
N TRP A 274 1.59 1.63 -10.88
CA TRP A 274 2.02 0.75 -11.98
C TRP A 274 1.01 0.61 -13.13
N LEU A 275 -0.18 1.22 -13.01
CA LEU A 275 -1.28 1.15 -13.97
C LEU A 275 -1.47 2.51 -14.68
N ASP A 276 -1.42 2.54 -16.01
CA ASP A 276 -1.44 3.79 -16.76
C ASP A 276 -2.87 4.23 -17.14
N HIS A 277 -3.71 3.26 -17.53
CA HIS A 277 -5.08 3.48 -17.97
C HIS A 277 -6.03 2.37 -17.52
N SER A 278 -7.32 2.67 -17.50
CA SER A 278 -8.37 1.68 -17.24
C SER A 278 -9.55 1.85 -18.18
N ILE A 279 -10.14 0.73 -18.60
CA ILE A 279 -11.33 0.67 -19.45
C ILE A 279 -12.46 0.06 -18.65
N GLY A 280 -13.50 0.85 -18.38
CA GLY A 280 -14.75 0.41 -17.75
C GLY A 280 -15.92 0.42 -18.73
N VAL A 281 -17.11 0.10 -18.22
CA VAL A 281 -18.40 0.21 -18.93
C VAL A 281 -19.39 0.96 -18.04
N ASP A 282 -20.31 1.70 -18.66
CA ASP A 282 -21.33 2.48 -17.97
C ASP A 282 -22.36 1.58 -17.22
N GLU A 283 -23.10 2.19 -16.29
CA GLU A 283 -24.14 1.53 -15.48
C GLU A 283 -25.27 0.94 -16.34
N SER A 284 -25.49 1.51 -17.53
CA SER A 284 -26.49 1.10 -18.53
C SER A 284 -25.96 0.17 -19.63
N PHE A 285 -24.69 -0.26 -19.57
CA PHE A 285 -24.00 -1.09 -20.59
C PHE A 285 -23.89 -0.51 -22.02
N ASP A 286 -24.44 0.68 -22.29
CA ASP A 286 -24.51 1.29 -23.62
C ASP A 286 -23.16 1.82 -24.12
N LYS A 287 -22.24 2.19 -23.20
CA LYS A 287 -20.98 2.87 -23.55
C LYS A 287 -19.77 2.36 -22.76
N THR A 288 -18.66 2.19 -23.47
CA THR A 288 -17.32 2.03 -22.90
C THR A 288 -16.85 3.34 -22.28
N ARG A 289 -16.27 3.29 -21.08
CA ARG A 289 -15.64 4.45 -20.42
C ARG A 289 -14.12 4.27 -20.38
N LEU A 290 -13.40 5.25 -20.91
CA LEU A 290 -11.94 5.34 -20.77
C LEU A 290 -11.60 6.18 -19.54
N PHE A 291 -10.64 5.71 -18.74
CA PHE A 291 -10.08 6.43 -17.61
C PHE A 291 -8.56 6.59 -17.79
N SER A 292 -8.06 7.80 -17.55
CA SER A 292 -6.63 8.12 -17.44
C SER A 292 -6.41 9.13 -16.32
N ARG A 293 -5.19 9.16 -15.75
CA ARG A 293 -4.79 10.14 -14.74
C ARG A 293 -4.53 11.54 -15.32
N THR A 294 -4.40 11.68 -16.65
CA THR A 294 -4.14 12.96 -17.33
C THR A 294 -5.07 13.20 -18.50
N LEU A 295 -5.36 14.47 -18.83
CA LEU A 295 -6.11 14.81 -20.06
C LEU A 295 -5.33 14.42 -21.32
N LYS A 296 -4.01 14.59 -21.33
CA LYS A 296 -3.13 14.10 -22.40
C LYS A 296 -3.28 12.59 -22.64
N GLY A 297 -3.32 11.80 -21.57
CA GLY A 297 -3.55 10.35 -21.65
C GLY A 297 -4.92 9.96 -22.21
N LEU A 298 -5.91 10.85 -22.21
CA LEU A 298 -7.15 10.67 -22.97
C LEU A 298 -6.97 11.08 -24.45
N LEU A 299 -6.17 12.12 -24.73
CA LEU A 299 -5.86 12.51 -26.11
C LEU A 299 -5.16 11.41 -26.90
N ASP A 300 -4.23 10.68 -26.27
CA ASP A 300 -3.48 9.60 -26.89
C ASP A 300 -4.43 8.49 -27.40
N PHE A 301 -5.57 8.23 -26.73
CA PHE A 301 -6.63 7.33 -27.21
C PHE A 301 -7.46 7.96 -28.34
N THR A 302 -7.87 9.22 -28.20
CA THR A 302 -8.65 9.89 -29.25
C THR A 302 -7.88 10.02 -30.57
N ALA A 303 -6.54 10.09 -30.50
CA ALA A 303 -5.66 10.17 -31.66
C ALA A 303 -5.65 8.90 -32.54
N SER A 304 -6.11 7.75 -32.02
CA SER A 304 -6.22 6.52 -32.82
C SER A 304 -7.48 6.46 -33.69
N SER A 305 -8.41 7.40 -33.53
CA SER A 305 -9.62 7.47 -34.36
C SER A 305 -9.27 8.01 -35.75
N LYS A 306 -9.74 7.34 -36.82
CA LYS A 306 -9.49 7.73 -38.22
C LYS A 306 -10.38 8.91 -38.68
N GLY A 307 -10.51 9.93 -37.85
CA GLY A 307 -11.10 11.22 -38.23
C GLY A 307 -10.04 12.11 -38.88
N GLU A 308 -10.45 12.89 -39.88
CA GLU A 308 -9.59 13.92 -40.48
C GLU A 308 -9.20 14.98 -39.44
N LEU A 309 -8.03 15.60 -39.62
CA LEU A 309 -7.56 16.70 -38.77
C LEU A 309 -8.42 17.95 -38.98
N LEU A 310 -9.49 18.08 -38.18
CA LEU A 310 -10.30 19.30 -38.08
C LEU A 310 -9.54 20.38 -37.29
N GLU A 311 -8.49 20.91 -37.90
CA GLU A 311 -7.91 22.17 -37.46
C GLU A 311 -8.98 23.28 -37.58
N ASN A 312 -9.09 24.10 -36.54
CA ASN A 312 -9.89 25.33 -36.48
C ASN A 312 -11.42 25.22 -36.25
N VAL A 313 -11.96 24.09 -35.78
CA VAL A 313 -13.31 24.09 -35.16
C VAL A 313 -13.18 24.31 -33.64
N SER A 314 -13.36 25.56 -33.21
CA SER A 314 -13.55 25.91 -31.79
C SER A 314 -15.04 26.17 -31.51
N PRO A 315 -15.64 25.64 -30.44
CA PRO A 315 -17.04 25.88 -30.12
C PRO A 315 -17.37 27.38 -29.98
N THR A 316 -18.34 27.91 -30.74
CA THR A 316 -18.77 29.31 -30.59
C THR A 316 -19.95 29.50 -29.63
N LYS A 317 -20.54 28.40 -29.13
CA LYS A 317 -21.66 28.42 -28.17
C LYS A 317 -21.39 27.52 -26.96
N ILE A 318 -21.67 28.05 -25.77
CA ILE A 318 -21.65 27.30 -24.50
C ILE A 318 -23.09 27.25 -23.98
N VAL A 319 -23.61 26.07 -23.67
CA VAL A 319 -24.97 25.87 -23.14
C VAL A 319 -24.90 25.27 -21.74
N VAL A 320 -25.71 25.79 -20.81
CA VAL A 320 -25.78 25.34 -19.41
C VAL A 320 -27.24 25.09 -19.03
N PRO A 321 -27.71 23.83 -19.04
CA PRO A 321 -29.06 23.47 -18.59
C PRO A 321 -29.25 23.76 -17.09
N ILE A 322 -30.20 24.65 -16.77
CA ILE A 322 -30.50 25.06 -15.38
C ILE A 322 -31.61 24.24 -14.73
N ASP A 323 -32.30 23.39 -15.48
CA ASP A 323 -33.32 22.43 -15.03
C ASP A 323 -32.75 21.01 -14.87
N LEU A 324 -31.79 20.58 -15.70
CA LEU A 324 -31.12 19.28 -15.61
C LEU A 324 -30.03 19.20 -14.51
N LYS A 325 -30.19 19.96 -13.41
CA LYS A 325 -29.20 20.08 -12.32
C LYS A 325 -29.08 18.82 -11.45
N SER A 326 -27.90 18.63 -10.87
CA SER A 326 -27.65 17.71 -9.75
C SER A 326 -28.49 18.13 -8.52
N PRO A 327 -28.99 17.20 -7.69
CA PRO A 327 -30.04 17.46 -6.68
C PRO A 327 -29.65 18.32 -5.45
N ASP A 328 -28.51 19.02 -5.46
CA ASP A 328 -28.13 19.97 -4.40
C ASP A 328 -27.30 21.15 -4.97
N ASN A 329 -27.50 22.33 -4.42
CA ASN A 329 -26.88 23.58 -4.87
C ASN A 329 -25.38 23.71 -4.50
N THR A 330 -24.83 22.79 -3.69
CA THR A 330 -23.46 22.90 -3.15
C THR A 330 -22.33 22.87 -4.19
N GLN A 331 -22.58 22.40 -5.42
CA GLN A 331 -21.62 22.49 -6.53
C GLN A 331 -21.78 23.76 -7.41
N GLY A 332 -22.88 24.51 -7.27
CA GLY A 332 -23.28 25.56 -8.22
C GLY A 332 -22.18 26.60 -8.50
N LYS A 333 -21.57 27.15 -7.44
CA LYS A 333 -20.46 28.12 -7.59
C LYS A 333 -19.30 27.54 -8.40
N ALA A 334 -18.91 26.29 -8.15
CA ALA A 334 -17.77 25.69 -8.85
C ALA A 334 -18.05 25.52 -10.36
N ILE A 335 -19.30 25.20 -10.71
CA ILE A 335 -19.76 25.17 -12.11
C ILE A 335 -19.73 26.58 -12.71
N ASP A 336 -20.16 27.60 -11.98
CA ASP A 336 -20.11 29.00 -12.44
C ASP A 336 -18.67 29.51 -12.61
N ASP A 337 -17.77 29.16 -11.69
CA ASP A 337 -16.33 29.43 -11.76
C ASP A 337 -15.72 28.75 -13.01
N PHE A 338 -16.08 27.50 -13.30
CA PHE A 338 -15.60 26.78 -14.50
C PHE A 338 -16.21 27.30 -15.80
N VAL A 339 -17.50 27.61 -15.84
CA VAL A 339 -18.14 28.23 -17.02
C VAL A 339 -17.45 29.55 -17.34
N SER A 340 -17.11 30.36 -16.32
CA SER A 340 -16.34 31.60 -16.48
C SER A 340 -14.94 31.36 -17.09
N ILE A 341 -14.33 30.20 -16.87
CA ILE A 341 -13.05 29.82 -17.49
C ILE A 341 -13.22 29.52 -18.98
N LEU A 342 -14.32 28.88 -19.38
CA LEU A 342 -14.64 28.64 -20.80
C LEU A 342 -15.06 29.93 -21.52
N GLU A 343 -15.85 30.80 -20.88
CA GLU A 343 -16.18 32.13 -21.42
C GLU A 343 -14.90 32.94 -21.67
N ASP A 344 -13.98 32.98 -20.70
CA ASP A 344 -12.66 33.63 -20.83
C ASP A 344 -11.71 32.92 -21.81
N HIS A 345 -11.97 31.66 -22.17
CA HIS A 345 -11.15 30.92 -23.15
C HIS A 345 -11.63 31.16 -24.57
N LEU A 346 -12.93 31.00 -24.81
CA LEU A 346 -13.58 31.07 -26.13
C LEU A 346 -13.99 32.49 -26.53
N ASN A 347 -14.02 33.44 -25.59
CA ASN A 347 -14.57 34.79 -25.79
C ASN A 347 -16.07 34.77 -26.18
N VAL A 348 -16.82 33.89 -25.51
CA VAL A 348 -18.24 33.57 -25.71
C VAL A 348 -18.97 33.73 -24.37
N LYS A 349 -20.28 34.00 -24.38
CA LYS A 349 -21.12 33.94 -23.17
C LYS A 349 -22.02 32.71 -23.16
N ALA A 350 -22.24 32.16 -21.97
CA ALA A 350 -22.92 30.89 -21.81
C ALA A 350 -24.44 31.04 -21.69
N ASP A 351 -25.17 30.39 -22.60
CA ASP A 351 -26.63 30.35 -22.63
C ASP A 351 -27.15 29.44 -21.50
N ARG A 352 -27.74 30.05 -20.48
CA ARG A 352 -28.38 29.35 -19.35
C ARG A 352 -29.83 29.06 -19.69
N ILE A 353 -30.13 27.81 -20.03
CA ILE A 353 -31.41 27.38 -20.60
C ILE A 353 -32.22 26.50 -19.66
N ASP A 354 -33.53 26.60 -19.75
CA ASP A 354 -34.50 25.71 -19.10
C ASP A 354 -35.04 24.77 -20.20
N VAL A 355 -34.52 23.55 -20.28
CA VAL A 355 -34.80 22.62 -21.39
C VAL A 355 -36.28 22.22 -21.40
N ALA A 356 -36.87 21.96 -20.22
CA ALA A 356 -38.29 21.70 -20.07
C ALA A 356 -39.19 22.87 -20.55
N LYS A 357 -38.74 24.12 -20.36
CA LYS A 357 -39.42 25.31 -20.90
C LYS A 357 -39.27 25.42 -22.42
N VAL A 358 -38.10 25.15 -23.00
CA VAL A 358 -37.92 25.13 -24.46
C VAL A 358 -38.78 24.03 -25.09
N TRP A 359 -38.86 22.84 -24.48
CA TRP A 359 -39.77 21.75 -24.90
C TRP A 359 -41.23 22.21 -24.93
N LYS A 360 -41.66 22.98 -23.92
CA LYS A 360 -43.02 23.52 -23.86
C LYS A 360 -43.28 24.63 -24.90
N GLN A 361 -42.25 25.32 -25.38
CA GLN A 361 -42.36 26.36 -26.40
C GLN A 361 -42.38 25.76 -27.82
N ASN A 362 -41.51 24.77 -28.06
CA ASN A 362 -41.32 24.11 -29.35
C ASN A 362 -41.49 22.58 -29.22
N PRO A 363 -42.67 22.04 -28.83
CA PRO A 363 -42.81 20.60 -28.62
C PRO A 363 -42.71 19.85 -29.96
N PRO A 364 -42.16 18.61 -29.98
CA PRO A 364 -42.14 17.80 -31.19
C PRO A 364 -43.57 17.46 -31.66
N ALA A 365 -43.75 17.31 -32.97
CA ALA A 365 -45.06 17.09 -33.59
C ALA A 365 -45.72 15.78 -33.11
N GLU A 366 -44.90 14.83 -32.69
CA GLU A 366 -45.27 13.52 -32.15
C GLU A 366 -45.73 13.59 -30.67
N ALA A 367 -45.47 14.68 -29.93
CA ALA A 367 -45.84 14.83 -28.50
C ALA A 367 -46.32 16.26 -28.11
N PRO A 368 -47.25 16.89 -28.84
CA PRO A 368 -47.53 18.34 -28.78
C PRO A 368 -48.18 18.85 -27.48
N LYS A 369 -48.41 17.98 -26.49
CA LYS A 369 -49.08 18.30 -25.21
C LYS A 369 -48.45 17.63 -23.99
N GLU A 370 -47.41 16.80 -24.15
CA GLU A 370 -46.77 16.12 -23.02
C GLU A 370 -45.59 16.94 -22.47
N ALA A 371 -45.38 16.86 -21.15
CA ALA A 371 -44.20 17.45 -20.51
C ALA A 371 -42.99 16.53 -20.70
N MET A 372 -41.83 17.12 -21.04
CA MET A 372 -40.56 16.42 -21.33
C MET A 372 -40.26 15.24 -20.39
N GLN A 373 -40.29 15.47 -19.07
CA GLN A 373 -39.98 14.42 -18.09
C GLN A 373 -41.06 13.33 -18.02
N THR A 374 -42.34 13.65 -18.30
CA THR A 374 -43.42 12.65 -18.40
C THR A 374 -43.26 11.78 -19.64
N TYR A 375 -42.94 12.40 -20.79
CA TYR A 375 -42.69 11.72 -22.06
C TYR A 375 -41.53 10.73 -21.93
N MET A 376 -40.40 11.17 -21.35
CA MET A 376 -39.21 10.34 -21.14
C MET A 376 -39.35 9.33 -20.00
N SER A 377 -40.27 9.51 -19.04
CA SER A 377 -40.46 8.58 -17.92
C SER A 377 -41.13 7.24 -18.27
N GLN A 378 -41.50 7.05 -19.53
CA GLN A 378 -42.21 5.85 -20.02
C GLN A 378 -41.26 4.76 -20.58
N VAL A 379 -39.98 5.08 -20.77
CA VAL A 379 -38.97 4.18 -21.37
C VAL A 379 -38.64 3.00 -20.46
N GLY A 380 -38.93 1.77 -20.91
CA GLY A 380 -38.68 0.52 -20.18
C GLY A 380 -37.62 -0.41 -20.80
N PRO A 381 -36.77 -1.11 -20.00
CA PRO A 381 -35.93 -2.20 -20.51
C PRO A 381 -36.71 -3.52 -20.63
N ARG A 382 -36.15 -4.52 -21.33
CA ARG A 382 -36.79 -5.82 -21.64
C ARG A 382 -36.18 -6.98 -20.84
N ASP A 383 -37.02 -7.93 -20.41
CA ASP A 383 -36.55 -9.24 -19.93
C ASP A 383 -36.39 -10.20 -21.11
N GLU A 384 -35.17 -10.61 -21.40
CA GLU A 384 -34.85 -11.64 -22.42
C GLU A 384 -34.41 -12.96 -21.78
N TYR A 385 -33.85 -12.91 -20.57
CA TYR A 385 -33.30 -14.07 -19.86
C TYR A 385 -34.34 -15.18 -19.67
N ARG A 386 -35.56 -14.84 -19.22
CA ARG A 386 -36.64 -15.84 -19.06
C ARG A 386 -37.03 -16.55 -20.36
N ARG A 387 -36.90 -15.85 -21.50
CA ARG A 387 -37.29 -16.36 -22.82
C ARG A 387 -36.30 -17.39 -23.35
N GLU A 388 -35.01 -17.23 -23.02
CA GLU A 388 -33.92 -18.08 -23.49
C GLU A 388 -33.61 -19.25 -22.54
N PHE A 389 -33.65 -19.02 -21.21
CA PHE A 389 -33.17 -20.00 -20.21
C PHE A 389 -34.27 -20.67 -19.37
N HIS A 390 -35.54 -20.26 -19.52
CA HIS A 390 -36.75 -20.89 -18.94
C HIS A 390 -36.75 -21.12 -17.40
N ASN A 391 -35.86 -20.46 -16.66
CA ASN A 391 -35.69 -20.57 -15.20
C ASN A 391 -35.45 -19.17 -14.61
N GLU A 392 -35.58 -19.00 -13.28
CA GLU A 392 -35.13 -17.78 -12.62
C GLU A 392 -33.60 -17.83 -12.36
N PRO A 393 -32.86 -16.72 -12.59
CA PRO A 393 -31.47 -16.59 -12.17
C PRO A 393 -31.36 -16.22 -10.68
N PHE A 394 -30.26 -16.59 -10.04
CA PHE A 394 -29.85 -15.97 -8.77
C PHE A 394 -29.12 -14.65 -9.05
N ALA A 395 -29.55 -13.55 -8.42
CA ALA A 395 -28.89 -12.25 -8.47
C ALA A 395 -29.27 -11.40 -7.25
N GLU A 396 -28.52 -10.31 -7.01
CA GLU A 396 -28.86 -9.26 -6.06
C GLU A 396 -30.27 -8.66 -6.27
N ALA A 397 -30.87 -8.13 -5.20
CA ALA A 397 -32.14 -7.43 -5.21
C ALA A 397 -32.24 -6.30 -6.25
N THR A 398 -31.13 -5.62 -6.60
CA THR A 398 -31.13 -4.54 -7.60
C THR A 398 -31.40 -5.04 -9.03
N PRO A 399 -30.63 -6.00 -9.60
CA PRO A 399 -31.01 -6.71 -10.82
C PRO A 399 -32.42 -7.33 -10.77
N GLN A 400 -32.80 -7.99 -9.66
CA GLN A 400 -34.15 -8.56 -9.52
C GLN A 400 -35.25 -7.50 -9.62
N TYR A 401 -35.07 -6.34 -8.98
CA TYR A 401 -36.00 -5.22 -9.07
C TYR A 401 -36.16 -4.77 -10.52
N PHE A 402 -35.06 -4.53 -11.24
CA PHE A 402 -35.13 -4.11 -12.65
C PHE A 402 -35.81 -5.15 -13.52
N TRP A 403 -35.41 -6.43 -13.47
CA TRP A 403 -36.06 -7.50 -14.23
C TRP A 403 -37.57 -7.60 -13.94
N ASN A 404 -38.00 -7.40 -12.69
CA ASN A 404 -39.42 -7.42 -12.35
C ASN A 404 -40.23 -6.24 -12.92
N GLN A 405 -39.58 -5.12 -13.26
CA GLN A 405 -40.19 -4.06 -14.08
C GLN A 405 -40.20 -4.45 -15.57
N CYS A 406 -39.07 -4.97 -16.07
CA CYS A 406 -38.90 -5.36 -17.47
C CYS A 406 -39.86 -6.47 -17.93
N LYS A 407 -40.30 -7.35 -17.01
CA LYS A 407 -41.29 -8.43 -17.26
C LYS A 407 -42.65 -7.95 -17.77
N ALA A 408 -42.97 -6.66 -17.62
CA ALA A 408 -44.22 -6.06 -18.09
C ALA A 408 -44.13 -5.42 -19.49
N VAL A 409 -42.93 -5.24 -20.05
CA VAL A 409 -42.70 -4.46 -21.28
C VAL A 409 -42.78 -5.34 -22.53
N THR A 410 -43.65 -4.99 -23.48
CA THR A 410 -43.79 -5.66 -24.78
C THR A 410 -42.79 -5.15 -25.82
N GLU A 411 -42.58 -5.91 -26.90
CA GLU A 411 -41.76 -5.45 -28.06
C GLU A 411 -42.33 -4.17 -28.71
N GLU A 412 -43.65 -3.99 -28.69
CA GLU A 412 -44.28 -2.81 -29.28
C GLU A 412 -44.05 -1.56 -28.42
N GLU A 413 -44.03 -1.71 -27.09
CA GLU A 413 -43.68 -0.65 -26.14
C GLU A 413 -42.18 -0.33 -26.23
N GLN A 414 -41.30 -1.33 -26.23
CA GLN A 414 -39.85 -1.11 -26.41
C GLN A 414 -39.53 -0.38 -27.72
N ARG A 415 -40.25 -0.69 -28.82
CA ARG A 415 -40.10 0.06 -30.07
C ARG A 415 -40.56 1.51 -29.93
N LYS A 416 -41.76 1.76 -29.36
CA LYS A 416 -42.25 3.12 -29.08
C LYS A 416 -41.29 3.92 -28.19
N ASP A 417 -40.64 3.26 -27.24
CA ASP A 417 -39.65 3.87 -26.35
C ASP A 417 -38.32 4.17 -27.05
N THR A 418 -37.94 3.35 -28.02
CA THR A 418 -36.83 3.65 -28.94
C THR A 418 -37.17 4.84 -29.84
N ASP A 419 -38.38 4.85 -30.42
CA ASP A 419 -38.88 5.97 -31.24
C ASP A 419 -38.91 7.29 -30.44
N ARG A 420 -39.33 7.24 -29.16
CA ARG A 420 -39.31 8.37 -28.22
C ARG A 420 -37.90 8.94 -27.98
N ILE A 421 -36.89 8.08 -27.84
CA ILE A 421 -35.49 8.49 -27.69
C ILE A 421 -35.00 9.20 -28.96
N GLU A 422 -35.33 8.69 -30.16
CA GLU A 422 -34.96 9.33 -31.43
C GLU A 422 -35.69 10.67 -31.65
N ILE A 423 -36.96 10.76 -31.26
CA ILE A 423 -37.74 12.01 -31.29
C ILE A 423 -37.13 13.05 -30.34
N TYR A 424 -36.81 12.65 -29.10
CA TYR A 424 -36.16 13.55 -28.14
C TYR A 424 -34.77 14.00 -28.62
N ARG A 425 -33.96 13.10 -29.18
CA ARG A 425 -32.62 13.42 -29.70
C ARG A 425 -32.70 14.44 -30.84
N ARG A 426 -33.52 14.16 -31.86
CA ARG A 426 -33.77 15.09 -32.99
C ARG A 426 -34.24 16.46 -32.49
N TRP A 427 -35.21 16.46 -31.57
CA TRP A 427 -35.72 17.69 -30.95
C TRP A 427 -34.62 18.49 -30.24
N PHE A 428 -33.77 17.82 -29.45
CA PHE A 428 -32.69 18.47 -28.69
C PHE A 428 -31.60 19.03 -29.62
N ASP A 429 -31.24 18.29 -30.67
CA ASP A 429 -30.26 18.74 -31.66
C ASP A 429 -30.77 20.00 -32.41
N GLU A 430 -32.03 20.01 -32.82
CA GLU A 430 -32.67 21.15 -33.48
C GLU A 430 -32.81 22.38 -32.55
N ASN A 431 -33.30 22.19 -31.33
CA ASN A 431 -33.74 23.29 -30.46
C ASN A 431 -32.68 23.79 -29.47
N ILE A 432 -31.72 22.94 -29.07
CA ILE A 432 -30.68 23.27 -28.08
C ILE A 432 -29.33 23.44 -28.77
N MET A 433 -28.93 22.45 -29.57
CA MET A 433 -27.62 22.39 -30.25
C MET A 433 -27.59 23.19 -31.56
N GLY A 434 -28.74 23.70 -32.02
CA GLY A 434 -28.85 24.56 -33.22
C GLY A 434 -28.62 23.82 -34.55
N SER A 435 -28.68 22.48 -34.54
CA SER A 435 -28.42 21.67 -35.72
C SER A 435 -29.72 21.32 -36.44
N SER A 436 -30.05 22.04 -37.52
CA SER A 436 -31.25 21.80 -38.34
C SER A 436 -31.21 20.52 -39.18
N THR A 437 -30.21 19.66 -38.96
CA THR A 437 -30.06 18.35 -39.57
C THR A 437 -29.46 17.37 -38.55
N PRO A 438 -29.99 16.14 -38.42
CA PRO A 438 -29.29 15.07 -37.72
C PRO A 438 -27.88 14.88 -38.32
N ASN A 439 -26.88 14.72 -37.45
CA ASN A 439 -25.46 14.57 -37.81
C ASN A 439 -24.79 15.81 -38.46
N ALA A 440 -25.39 17.00 -38.43
CA ALA A 440 -24.61 18.23 -38.74
C ALA A 440 -23.65 18.54 -37.58
N LYS A 441 -22.47 19.10 -37.90
CA LYS A 441 -21.44 19.43 -36.91
C LYS A 441 -21.84 20.69 -36.12
N SER A 442 -22.57 20.50 -35.02
CA SER A 442 -22.77 21.58 -34.05
C SER A 442 -21.45 21.96 -33.38
N ASP A 443 -21.24 23.26 -33.22
CA ASP A 443 -20.15 23.89 -32.49
C ASP A 443 -20.60 24.32 -31.07
N THR A 444 -21.66 23.69 -30.56
CA THR A 444 -22.17 23.89 -29.20
C THR A 444 -21.61 22.85 -28.24
N ILE A 445 -21.11 23.30 -27.08
CA ILE A 445 -20.80 22.42 -25.95
C ILE A 445 -21.81 22.60 -24.81
N VAL A 446 -22.22 21.49 -24.19
CA VAL A 446 -23.16 21.49 -23.07
C VAL A 446 -22.41 21.18 -21.77
N ILE A 447 -22.55 22.05 -20.78
CA ILE A 447 -21.88 21.90 -19.48
C ILE A 447 -22.86 21.31 -18.46
N LEU A 448 -22.48 20.19 -17.85
CA LEU A 448 -23.32 19.40 -16.95
C LEU A 448 -22.63 19.20 -15.59
N PRO A 449 -23.38 19.24 -14.47
CA PRO A 449 -22.86 18.90 -13.14
C PRO A 449 -22.45 17.43 -13.08
N CYS A 450 -21.46 17.08 -12.24
CA CYS A 450 -20.96 15.71 -12.16
C CYS A 450 -20.66 15.26 -10.72
N GLY A 451 -20.96 13.98 -10.43
CA GLY A 451 -20.74 13.36 -9.12
C GLY A 451 -21.86 13.59 -8.10
N ASN A 452 -21.77 12.88 -6.98
CA ASN A 452 -22.73 12.97 -5.88
C ASN A 452 -22.47 14.23 -5.03
N PRO A 453 -23.48 15.06 -4.70
CA PRO A 453 -23.30 16.21 -3.82
C PRO A 453 -22.95 15.84 -2.37
N LYS A 454 -23.07 14.57 -1.96
CA LYS A 454 -22.65 14.05 -0.66
C LYS A 454 -21.50 13.04 -0.81
N VAL A 455 -20.71 12.92 0.25
CA VAL A 455 -19.81 11.77 0.44
C VAL A 455 -20.61 10.70 1.16
N GLU A 456 -20.64 9.50 0.60
CA GLU A 456 -21.30 8.32 1.15
C GLU A 456 -20.21 7.31 1.51
N HIS A 457 -20.18 6.83 2.75
CA HIS A 457 -19.18 5.87 3.23
C HIS A 457 -19.72 4.42 3.16
N ARG A 458 -18.84 3.42 3.09
CA ARG A 458 -19.18 1.98 2.93
C ARG A 458 -20.02 1.38 4.07
N ASN A 459 -20.18 2.09 5.19
CA ASN A 459 -20.99 1.72 6.34
C ASN A 459 -22.36 2.43 6.39
N GLU A 460 -22.70 3.25 5.40
CA GLU A 460 -24.03 3.84 5.25
C GLU A 460 -24.96 2.85 4.53
N PRO A 461 -26.25 2.73 4.93
CA PRO A 461 -27.18 1.81 4.27
C PRO A 461 -27.32 2.10 2.77
N VAL A 462 -27.35 1.04 1.97
CA VAL A 462 -27.60 1.15 0.53
C VAL A 462 -29.05 1.58 0.29
N ALA A 463 -29.25 2.57 -0.58
CA ALA A 463 -30.59 3.01 -0.95
C ALA A 463 -31.29 1.95 -1.80
N PRO A 464 -32.61 1.72 -1.62
CA PRO A 464 -33.33 0.70 -2.39
C PRO A 464 -33.33 1.04 -3.89
N PRO A 465 -33.32 0.02 -4.77
CA PRO A 465 -33.30 0.21 -6.22
C PRO A 465 -34.56 0.93 -6.72
N ALA A 466 -34.39 1.79 -7.72
CA ALA A 466 -35.45 2.63 -8.27
C ALA A 466 -35.30 2.82 -9.78
N ILE A 467 -36.43 2.81 -10.52
CA ILE A 467 -36.46 3.19 -11.94
C ILE A 467 -36.09 4.67 -12.09
N TYR A 468 -35.22 4.98 -13.05
CA TYR A 468 -34.77 6.34 -13.31
C TYR A 468 -35.85 7.20 -14.00
N LYS A 469 -36.35 8.20 -13.26
CA LYS A 469 -37.38 9.20 -13.65
C LYS A 469 -36.97 10.19 -14.76
N GLY A 470 -36.69 9.73 -15.98
CA GLY A 470 -36.47 10.62 -17.14
C GLY A 470 -35.01 11.07 -17.31
N ILE A 471 -34.76 12.37 -17.49
CA ILE A 471 -33.46 12.92 -17.93
C ILE A 471 -32.81 13.83 -16.87
N ASP A 472 -31.53 13.57 -16.59
CA ASP A 472 -30.55 14.44 -15.87
C ASP A 472 -29.20 14.41 -16.61
N HIS A 473 -28.33 15.35 -16.24
CA HIS A 473 -26.87 15.27 -16.22
C HIS A 473 -26.16 13.89 -16.51
N LYS A 474 -26.62 12.75 -15.96
CA LYS A 474 -26.09 11.39 -16.23
C LYS A 474 -26.68 10.81 -17.52
N THR A 475 -28.01 10.79 -17.64
CA THR A 475 -28.73 10.05 -18.69
C THR A 475 -28.83 10.82 -20.01
N LEU A 476 -28.64 12.15 -20.01
CA LEU A 476 -28.62 12.96 -21.22
C LEU A 476 -27.54 12.49 -22.22
N ALA A 477 -26.34 12.16 -21.75
CA ALA A 477 -25.24 11.73 -22.62
C ALA A 477 -25.52 10.37 -23.32
N PRO A 478 -25.97 9.30 -22.63
CA PRO A 478 -26.59 8.12 -23.23
C PRO A 478 -27.68 8.45 -24.26
N VAL A 479 -28.76 9.14 -23.85
CA VAL A 479 -29.95 9.42 -24.68
C VAL A 479 -29.61 10.12 -25.99
N LEU A 480 -28.75 11.14 -25.95
CA LEU A 480 -28.33 11.88 -27.15
C LEU A 480 -27.34 11.13 -28.06
N GLY A 481 -26.82 9.98 -27.63
CA GLY A 481 -25.69 9.33 -28.33
C GLY A 481 -24.40 10.16 -28.29
N GLY A 482 -24.33 11.20 -27.45
CA GLY A 482 -23.24 12.15 -27.39
C GLY A 482 -21.99 11.61 -26.66
N SER A 483 -20.88 12.31 -26.87
CA SER A 483 -19.61 12.10 -26.17
C SER A 483 -19.56 12.99 -24.94
N VAL A 484 -19.05 12.49 -23.82
CA VAL A 484 -18.95 13.25 -22.56
C VAL A 484 -17.58 13.09 -21.90
N LEU A 485 -16.87 14.21 -21.75
CA LEU A 485 -15.63 14.27 -20.98
C LEU A 485 -15.97 14.64 -19.53
N SER A 486 -15.67 13.76 -18.58
CA SER A 486 -15.92 13.99 -17.15
C SER A 486 -14.63 13.98 -16.35
N PHE A 487 -14.34 15.05 -15.62
CA PHE A 487 -13.05 15.25 -14.95
C PHE A 487 -13.19 16.11 -13.69
N PRO A 488 -12.35 15.91 -12.66
CA PRO A 488 -12.17 16.86 -11.58
C PRO A 488 -11.32 18.05 -12.04
N PHE A 489 -11.62 19.25 -11.54
CA PHE A 489 -10.82 20.46 -11.76
C PHE A 489 -10.49 21.21 -10.46
N THR A 490 -11.10 20.80 -9.34
CA THR A 490 -10.79 21.26 -7.99
C THR A 490 -11.21 20.19 -6.98
N GLN A 491 -10.85 20.36 -5.70
CA GLN A 491 -11.29 19.48 -4.60
C GLN A 491 -11.70 20.34 -3.39
N VAL A 492 -12.78 19.94 -2.71
CA VAL A 492 -13.31 20.67 -1.54
C VAL A 492 -13.14 19.84 -0.26
N PRO A 493 -12.84 20.49 0.88
CA PRO A 493 -12.73 19.79 2.16
C PRO A 493 -14.10 19.32 2.65
N TYR A 494 -14.14 18.17 3.31
CA TYR A 494 -15.27 17.69 4.12
C TYR A 494 -14.76 17.12 5.44
N LYS A 495 -15.64 17.02 6.43
CA LYS A 495 -15.34 16.36 7.70
C LYS A 495 -15.75 14.89 7.57
N SER A 496 -14.78 13.97 7.57
CA SER A 496 -15.11 12.54 7.56
C SER A 496 -15.76 12.13 8.89
N ALA A 497 -16.80 11.31 8.80
CA ALA A 497 -17.44 10.67 9.94
C ALA A 497 -16.63 9.44 10.44
N ILE A 498 -15.71 8.93 9.62
CA ILE A 498 -14.96 7.69 9.86
C ILE A 498 -13.57 7.98 10.43
N SER A 499 -12.75 8.77 9.71
CA SER A 499 -11.42 9.15 10.19
C SER A 499 -11.45 10.24 11.27
N GLY A 500 -12.56 10.98 11.36
CA GLY A 500 -12.69 12.19 12.18
C GLY A 500 -11.80 13.35 11.72
N ARG A 501 -11.05 13.19 10.62
CA ARG A 501 -10.13 14.20 10.05
C ARG A 501 -10.86 15.05 9.00
N THR A 502 -10.23 16.14 8.58
CA THR A 502 -10.65 16.83 7.36
C THR A 502 -10.08 16.05 6.17
N GLU A 503 -10.98 15.56 5.34
CA GLU A 503 -10.69 14.86 4.09
C GLU A 503 -11.05 15.78 2.91
N TYR A 504 -10.67 15.39 1.68
CA TYR A 504 -10.97 16.16 0.47
C TYR A 504 -11.68 15.29 -0.54
N ARG A 505 -12.68 15.86 -1.22
CA ARG A 505 -13.41 15.20 -2.32
C ARG A 505 -13.24 15.99 -3.61
N PRO A 506 -13.08 15.32 -4.77
CA PRO A 506 -13.08 16.01 -6.06
C PRO A 506 -14.41 16.74 -6.29
N VAL A 507 -14.34 17.86 -7.00
CA VAL A 507 -15.49 18.47 -7.68
C VAL A 507 -15.30 18.22 -9.17
N CYS A 508 -16.16 17.39 -9.72
CA CYS A 508 -16.13 17.01 -11.12
C CYS A 508 -17.09 17.88 -11.95
N ILE A 509 -16.79 18.00 -13.24
CA ILE A 509 -17.72 18.53 -14.22
C ILE A 509 -17.73 17.65 -15.47
N SER A 510 -18.84 17.65 -16.18
CA SER A 510 -19.02 16.90 -17.42
C SER A 510 -19.26 17.87 -18.57
N VAL A 511 -18.51 17.70 -19.66
CA VAL A 511 -18.61 18.51 -20.88
C VAL A 511 -19.07 17.59 -22.00
N LEU A 512 -20.28 17.83 -22.52
CA LEU A 512 -20.91 17.06 -23.58
C LEU A 512 -20.79 17.76 -24.94
N SER A 513 -20.47 16.97 -25.96
CA SER A 513 -20.53 17.33 -27.38
C SER A 513 -21.30 16.25 -28.12
N ILE A 514 -22.12 16.63 -29.11
CA ILE A 514 -22.69 15.64 -30.04
C ILE A 514 -21.62 15.24 -31.07
N GLN A 515 -21.41 13.93 -31.18
CA GLN A 515 -20.61 13.13 -32.13
C GLN A 515 -19.26 13.67 -32.66
N GLY A 516 -18.21 12.85 -32.51
CA GLY A 516 -16.98 12.91 -33.34
C GLY A 516 -15.91 13.92 -32.95
N ASN A 517 -16.19 14.79 -31.99
CA ASN A 517 -15.29 15.88 -31.56
C ASN A 517 -14.50 15.58 -30.27
N ASP A 518 -14.45 14.34 -29.80
CA ASP A 518 -13.86 13.91 -28.51
C ASP A 518 -12.46 14.51 -28.28
N LYS A 519 -11.60 14.42 -29.30
CA LYS A 519 -10.24 14.99 -29.30
C LYS A 519 -10.24 16.51 -29.13
N LEU A 520 -11.16 17.21 -29.81
CA LEU A 520 -11.31 18.67 -29.72
C LEU A 520 -11.84 19.09 -28.34
N VAL A 521 -12.78 18.34 -27.75
CA VAL A 521 -13.27 18.60 -26.38
C VAL A 521 -12.13 18.47 -25.38
N VAL A 522 -11.37 17.37 -25.40
CA VAL A 522 -10.23 17.19 -24.48
C VAL A 522 -9.16 18.26 -24.69
N GLN A 523 -8.79 18.59 -25.94
CA GLN A 523 -7.82 19.66 -26.23
C GLN A 523 -8.30 21.05 -25.79
N LEU A 524 -9.60 21.35 -25.95
CA LEU A 524 -10.20 22.61 -25.52
C LEU A 524 -10.12 22.73 -23.98
N ILE A 525 -10.51 21.68 -23.26
CA ILE A 525 -10.48 21.67 -21.79
C ILE A 525 -9.03 21.77 -21.29
N GLU A 526 -8.10 21.00 -21.85
CA GLU A 526 -6.67 21.07 -21.51
C GLU A 526 -6.12 22.50 -21.68
N LYS A 527 -6.38 23.14 -22.83
CA LYS A 527 -5.96 24.53 -23.10
C LYS A 527 -6.67 25.55 -22.18
N ALA A 528 -7.93 25.33 -21.83
CA ALA A 528 -8.69 26.22 -20.93
C ALA A 528 -8.19 26.16 -19.48
N LEU A 529 -7.95 24.95 -18.95
CA LEU A 529 -7.38 24.74 -17.62
C LEU A 529 -5.93 25.26 -17.55
N ALA A 530 -5.11 24.97 -18.56
CA ALA A 530 -3.73 25.46 -18.65
C ALA A 530 -3.64 26.99 -18.69
N LYS A 531 -4.51 27.67 -19.45
CA LYS A 531 -4.63 29.16 -19.49
C LYS A 531 -4.88 29.76 -18.09
N LYS A 532 -5.50 29.00 -17.18
CA LYS A 532 -5.80 29.40 -15.80
C LYS A 532 -4.87 28.77 -14.74
N ARG A 533 -3.89 27.95 -15.16
CA ARG A 533 -2.97 27.18 -14.29
C ARG A 533 -3.69 26.20 -13.33
N ILE A 534 -4.80 25.62 -13.79
CA ILE A 534 -5.47 24.51 -13.10
C ILE A 534 -4.80 23.19 -13.56
N PRO A 535 -4.55 22.21 -12.66
CA PRO A 535 -3.96 20.93 -13.06
C PRO A 535 -4.80 20.17 -14.09
N THR A 536 -4.12 19.53 -15.04
CA THR A 536 -4.70 18.65 -16.08
C THR A 536 -4.38 17.17 -15.79
N GLU A 537 -3.97 16.88 -14.55
CA GLU A 537 -3.52 15.60 -14.01
C GLU A 537 -4.05 15.44 -12.58
N VAL A 538 -4.27 14.19 -12.15
CA VAL A 538 -4.69 13.84 -10.77
C VAL A 538 -3.71 12.89 -10.09
N ASP A 539 -3.46 13.12 -8.81
CA ASP A 539 -2.63 12.26 -7.96
C ASP A 539 -3.26 10.87 -7.77
N ILE A 540 -2.46 9.88 -7.36
CA ILE A 540 -2.95 8.62 -6.77
C ILE A 540 -3.16 8.76 -5.25
N GLY A 541 -3.87 7.80 -4.65
CA GLY A 541 -4.08 7.75 -3.21
C GLY A 541 -5.07 8.82 -2.70
N ARG A 542 -4.79 9.34 -1.50
CA ARG A 542 -5.75 10.09 -0.66
C ARG A 542 -6.34 11.36 -1.30
N PHE A 543 -5.55 12.13 -2.02
CA PHE A 543 -5.96 13.42 -2.58
C PHE A 543 -6.17 13.31 -4.10
N THR A 544 -6.99 14.20 -4.69
CA THR A 544 -7.10 14.29 -6.15
C THR A 544 -6.05 15.23 -6.73
N PHE A 545 -5.67 16.26 -5.97
CA PHE A 545 -4.63 17.23 -6.31
C PHE A 545 -3.71 17.48 -5.10
N PRO A 546 -2.43 17.85 -5.32
CA PRO A 546 -1.48 18.02 -4.23
C PRO A 546 -1.85 19.24 -3.36
N GLY A 547 -1.64 19.12 -2.05
CA GLY A 547 -2.16 20.08 -1.05
C GLY A 547 -1.73 21.54 -1.25
N SER A 548 -0.61 21.79 -1.92
CA SER A 548 -0.11 23.15 -2.25
C SER A 548 -0.95 23.89 -3.30
N ALA A 549 -1.82 23.19 -4.04
CA ALA A 549 -2.74 23.81 -5.01
C ALA A 549 -3.98 24.42 -4.32
N VAL A 550 -4.40 23.88 -3.16
CA VAL A 550 -5.70 24.15 -2.53
C VAL A 550 -5.93 25.63 -2.23
N ASN A 551 -4.91 26.34 -1.74
CA ASN A 551 -5.05 27.73 -1.32
C ASN A 551 -5.15 28.74 -2.50
N LYS A 552 -4.69 28.38 -3.70
CA LYS A 552 -4.64 29.33 -4.84
C LYS A 552 -5.98 29.60 -5.52
N LEU A 553 -6.98 28.72 -5.31
CA LEU A 553 -8.32 28.83 -5.90
C LEU A 553 -9.42 29.10 -4.86
N THR A 554 -9.12 28.96 -3.56
CA THR A 554 -10.10 29.11 -2.47
C THR A 554 -10.07 30.49 -1.80
N ASP A 555 -8.92 31.17 -1.74
CA ASP A 555 -8.71 32.45 -1.06
C ASP A 555 -9.33 33.70 -1.76
N ARG A 556 -10.41 33.53 -2.54
CA ARG A 556 -11.24 34.63 -3.06
C ARG A 556 -12.62 34.65 -2.41
N GLN A 557 -12.66 35.18 -1.19
CA GLN A 557 -13.86 35.72 -0.53
C GLN A 557 -13.89 37.27 -0.71
N PRO A 558 -15.08 37.91 -0.68
CA PRO A 558 -15.26 39.26 -1.19
C PRO A 558 -14.90 40.37 -0.20
N GLY A 559 -14.67 41.56 -0.74
CA GLY A 559 -14.04 42.68 -0.05
C GLY A 559 -14.70 43.17 1.24
N SER A 560 -13.82 43.46 2.20
CA SER A 560 -13.95 44.65 3.04
C SER A 560 -12.65 45.45 2.90
N GLY A 561 -12.77 46.76 2.67
CA GLY A 561 -11.61 47.64 2.52
C GLY A 561 -11.48 48.52 3.75
N LEU A 562 -10.34 48.45 4.45
CA LEU A 562 -9.76 49.53 5.26
C LEU A 562 -8.35 49.12 5.74
N SER A 563 -7.36 49.98 5.46
CA SER A 563 -6.11 50.00 6.22
C SER A 563 -6.34 50.86 7.46
N PRO A 564 -5.81 50.50 8.64
CA PRO A 564 -4.55 51.16 9.05
C PRO A 564 -3.56 50.34 9.90
N THR A 565 -2.28 50.57 9.63
CA THR A 565 -1.10 50.63 10.54
C THR A 565 -1.03 49.89 11.89
N VAL A 566 0.05 49.08 12.02
CA VAL A 566 1.06 49.10 13.12
C VAL A 566 0.60 49.17 14.59
N GLY A 567 0.90 48.12 15.36
CA GLY A 567 0.98 48.13 16.83
C GLY A 567 1.62 46.84 17.36
N ALA A 568 2.46 46.91 18.40
CA ALA A 568 3.25 45.76 18.87
C ALA A 568 3.16 45.53 20.40
N PHE A 569 2.81 44.29 20.79
CA PHE A 569 2.82 43.75 22.17
C PHE A 569 1.91 44.48 23.19
N PRO A 570 1.67 43.93 24.42
CA PRO A 570 2.17 42.69 25.03
C PRO A 570 1.07 41.66 25.41
N ALA A 571 1.49 40.50 25.92
CA ALA A 571 0.60 39.44 26.42
C ALA A 571 0.32 39.55 27.94
N PRO A 572 -0.89 39.16 28.41
CA PRO A 572 -1.14 38.92 29.82
C PRO A 572 -1.80 37.55 30.15
N LYS A 573 -0.99 36.67 30.78
CA LYS A 573 -1.28 35.80 31.95
C LYS A 573 -2.58 34.96 32.06
N ASP A 574 -2.36 33.70 32.44
CA ASP A 574 -3.34 32.75 33.02
C ASP A 574 -4.26 33.32 34.11
N LYS A 575 -5.51 32.81 34.13
CA LYS A 575 -6.09 32.01 35.25
C LYS A 575 -7.54 31.59 34.98
N GLY A 576 -7.88 30.31 35.21
CA GLY A 576 -9.27 29.88 35.48
C GLY A 576 -9.73 28.62 34.75
N SER A 577 -10.28 27.66 35.50
CA SER A 577 -10.96 26.45 34.99
C SER A 577 -12.48 26.71 34.80
N ARG A 578 -13.33 25.85 34.18
CA ARG A 578 -13.31 24.38 34.14
C ARG A 578 -14.28 23.79 33.08
N ALA A 579 -13.88 22.67 32.47
CA ALA A 579 -14.70 21.55 31.94
C ALA A 579 -15.85 21.76 30.91
N SER A 580 -15.69 21.15 29.72
CA SER A 580 -16.64 20.17 29.16
C SER A 580 -15.99 19.30 28.07
N THR A 581 -16.11 17.96 28.15
CA THR A 581 -15.54 16.99 27.19
C THR A 581 -16.45 16.77 25.98
N PRO A 582 -15.92 16.31 24.83
CA PRO A 582 -16.26 14.93 24.45
C PRO A 582 -15.12 14.07 23.87
N ARG A 583 -15.34 12.75 23.97
CA ARG A 583 -14.63 11.57 23.43
C ARG A 583 -13.47 11.79 22.43
N ALA A 584 -12.34 11.15 22.73
CA ALA A 584 -11.36 10.74 21.73
C ALA A 584 -11.73 9.36 21.14
N THR A 585 -11.44 9.17 19.85
CA THR A 585 -11.32 7.87 19.18
C THR A 585 -9.88 7.76 18.65
N SER A 586 -9.20 6.65 18.95
CA SER A 586 -7.79 6.45 18.59
C SER A 586 -7.65 5.57 17.34
N PRO A 587 -7.02 6.06 16.26
CA PRO A 587 -6.52 5.22 15.17
C PRO A 587 -5.20 4.51 15.56
N ALA A 588 -4.77 3.57 14.73
CA ALA A 588 -3.48 2.88 14.82
C ALA A 588 -2.27 3.85 14.68
N PRO A 589 -1.07 3.48 15.19
CA PRO A 589 0.12 4.31 15.09
C PRO A 589 0.56 4.53 13.64
N GLN A 590 1.04 5.73 13.33
CA GLN A 590 1.59 6.09 12.02
C GLN A 590 3.12 6.03 12.04
N LEU A 591 3.74 5.39 11.05
CA LEU A 591 5.19 5.44 10.84
C LEU A 591 5.61 6.88 10.48
N PRO A 592 6.59 7.48 11.19
CA PRO A 592 6.91 8.90 11.05
C PRO A 592 7.92 9.18 9.91
N PHE A 593 7.47 9.07 8.66
CA PHE A 593 8.15 9.66 7.51
C PHE A 593 7.23 10.66 6.78
N SER A 594 7.17 11.87 7.33
CA SER A 594 6.61 13.04 6.64
C SER A 594 7.74 14.02 6.33
N HIS A 595 8.08 14.18 5.05
CA HIS A 595 9.03 15.21 4.62
C HIS A 595 8.47 16.61 4.89
N SER A 596 8.92 17.23 5.98
CA SER A 596 8.77 18.67 6.19
C SER A 596 9.91 19.38 5.47
N GLY A 597 9.57 20.15 4.43
CA GLY A 597 10.53 20.92 3.66
C GLY A 597 11.04 22.15 4.42
N SER A 598 11.98 21.97 5.34
CA SER A 598 12.75 23.07 5.94
C SER A 598 14.08 23.26 5.21
N SER A 599 14.29 24.42 4.61
CA SER A 599 15.50 24.75 3.84
C SER A 599 16.70 25.10 4.75
N LEU A 600 17.40 24.09 5.26
CA LEU A 600 18.66 24.26 5.98
C LEU A 600 19.85 24.35 5.01
N SER A 601 20.15 25.57 4.59
CA SER A 601 21.30 25.89 3.73
C SER A 601 22.58 26.13 4.53
N THR A 602 23.21 25.05 5.00
CA THR A 602 24.55 25.08 5.60
C THR A 602 25.49 24.13 4.85
N LYS A 603 26.55 24.68 4.25
CA LYS A 603 27.63 23.90 3.63
C LYS A 603 28.42 23.15 4.71
N LEU A 604 28.13 21.86 4.92
CA LEU A 604 29.12 20.98 5.54
C LEU A 604 30.20 20.67 4.50
N ALA A 605 31.45 20.98 4.83
CA ALA A 605 32.59 20.47 4.10
C ALA A 605 32.84 19.03 4.56
N MET A 606 32.82 18.06 3.64
CA MET A 606 33.24 16.69 3.97
C MET A 606 34.76 16.66 4.23
N PRO A 607 35.25 15.79 5.13
CA PRO A 607 36.69 15.52 5.25
C PRO A 607 37.26 14.97 3.93
N PRO A 608 38.57 15.13 3.66
CA PRO A 608 39.18 14.79 2.38
C PRO A 608 39.26 13.28 2.07
N SER A 609 38.80 12.42 2.99
CA SER A 609 38.72 10.96 2.85
C SER A 609 37.42 10.44 3.45
N LYS A 610 36.86 9.36 2.90
CA LYS A 610 35.69 8.69 3.48
C LYS A 610 36.03 8.14 4.88
N PRO A 611 35.12 8.23 5.87
CA PRO A 611 35.30 7.57 7.16
C PRO A 611 35.43 6.04 7.01
N ARG A 612 36.22 5.41 7.88
CA ARG A 612 36.43 3.95 7.88
C ARG A 612 35.57 3.26 8.92
N VAL A 613 34.87 2.19 8.53
CA VAL A 613 33.97 1.42 9.41
C VAL A 613 34.45 -0.02 9.50
N LEU A 614 34.79 -0.47 10.72
CA LEU A 614 35.10 -1.87 10.99
C LEU A 614 33.79 -2.66 11.17
N HIS A 615 33.43 -3.43 10.13
CA HIS A 615 32.27 -4.31 10.12
C HIS A 615 32.65 -5.65 10.76
N ILE A 616 32.05 -5.97 11.91
CA ILE A 616 32.25 -7.24 12.62
C ILE A 616 30.98 -8.11 12.56
N GLY A 617 31.11 -9.31 12.01
CA GLY A 617 30.01 -10.25 11.76
C GLY A 617 29.79 -10.55 10.27
N ASP A 618 28.59 -10.99 9.94
CA ASP A 618 28.20 -11.43 8.61
C ASP A 618 27.77 -10.28 7.69
N PRO A 619 27.76 -10.44 6.35
CA PRO A 619 27.19 -9.44 5.45
C PRO A 619 25.71 -9.14 5.75
N ILE A 620 25.32 -7.89 5.49
CA ILE A 620 23.93 -7.43 5.54
C ILE A 620 23.02 -8.33 4.69
N LYS A 621 21.85 -8.63 5.26
CA LYS A 621 20.88 -9.59 4.71
C LYS A 621 19.50 -8.97 4.50
N TYR A 622 19.12 -7.96 5.28
CA TYR A 622 17.74 -7.46 5.29
C TYR A 622 17.57 -6.02 4.75
N ASN A 623 18.65 -5.22 4.68
CA ASN A 623 18.64 -3.84 4.17
C ASN A 623 19.77 -3.56 3.14
N PRO A 624 19.84 -4.30 2.01
CA PRO A 624 20.92 -4.15 1.03
C PRO A 624 21.04 -2.73 0.46
N GLU A 625 19.92 -2.08 0.11
CA GLU A 625 19.87 -0.69 -0.39
C GLU A 625 20.45 0.32 0.61
N THR A 626 20.10 0.20 1.89
CA THR A 626 20.62 1.07 2.95
C THR A 626 22.11 0.85 3.16
N TYR A 627 22.58 -0.41 3.08
CA TYR A 627 23.99 -0.74 3.18
C TYR A 627 24.82 -0.31 1.95
N LEU A 628 24.21 -0.27 0.76
CA LEU A 628 24.82 0.34 -0.42
C LEU A 628 25.01 1.85 -0.20
N ARG A 629 23.98 2.57 0.26
CA ARG A 629 24.10 4.00 0.63
C ARG A 629 25.12 4.24 1.75
N PHE A 630 25.25 3.32 2.71
CA PHE A 630 26.24 3.36 3.79
C PHE A 630 27.67 3.19 3.27
N SER A 631 27.92 2.19 2.43
CA SER A 631 29.23 1.88 1.84
C SER A 631 29.66 2.82 0.70
N ILE A 632 28.72 3.54 0.07
CA ILE A 632 29.04 4.70 -0.77
C ILE A 632 29.67 5.82 0.07
N GLN A 633 29.23 6.02 1.31
CA GLN A 633 29.69 7.11 2.17
C GLN A 633 30.90 6.74 3.05
N CYS A 634 31.03 5.47 3.44
CA CYS A 634 32.10 4.97 4.31
C CYS A 634 32.93 3.87 3.64
N GLU A 635 34.24 3.82 3.88
CA GLU A 635 35.07 2.66 3.53
C GLU A 635 34.79 1.53 4.54
N ILE A 636 34.21 0.42 4.08
CA ILE A 636 33.87 -0.70 4.95
C ILE A 636 35.00 -1.74 4.96
N VAL A 637 35.55 -2.03 6.14
CA VAL A 637 36.56 -3.07 6.35
C VAL A 637 35.93 -4.20 7.17
N ARG A 638 35.90 -5.42 6.64
CA ARG A 638 35.29 -6.58 7.30
C ARG A 638 36.31 -7.71 7.50
N PRO A 639 36.80 -7.96 8.74
CA PRO A 639 37.72 -9.07 9.02
C PRO A 639 37.11 -10.45 8.74
N LEU A 640 37.95 -11.39 8.34
CA LEU A 640 37.56 -12.80 8.11
C LEU A 640 37.20 -13.50 9.43
N ALA A 641 36.45 -14.60 9.38
CA ALA A 641 35.93 -15.28 10.58
C ALA A 641 37.04 -15.80 11.51
N GLU A 642 38.18 -16.17 10.92
CA GLU A 642 39.41 -16.60 11.59
C GLU A 642 40.11 -15.41 12.29
N GLU A 643 40.04 -14.22 11.69
CA GLU A 643 40.61 -13.00 12.26
C GLU A 643 39.77 -12.41 13.39
N ARG A 644 38.47 -12.72 13.43
CA ARG A 644 37.56 -12.29 14.51
C ARG A 644 37.74 -13.08 15.80
N GLN A 645 38.50 -14.19 15.79
CA GLN A 645 38.82 -14.95 17.00
C GLN A 645 39.71 -14.11 17.93
N ARG A 646 39.40 -14.03 19.23
CA ARG A 646 39.99 -13.05 20.19
C ARG A 646 41.51 -12.85 20.04
N THR A 647 42.28 -13.93 20.00
CA THR A 647 43.76 -13.87 19.93
C THR A 647 44.26 -13.21 18.65
N GLU A 648 43.71 -13.59 17.49
CA GLU A 648 44.07 -12.98 16.21
C GLU A 648 43.45 -11.58 16.05
N PHE A 649 42.31 -11.30 16.69
CA PHE A 649 41.71 -9.97 16.69
C PHE A 649 42.56 -8.95 17.48
N ILE A 650 43.00 -9.33 18.69
CA ILE A 650 43.97 -8.56 19.51
C ILE A 650 45.27 -8.31 18.74
N LYS A 651 45.76 -9.32 18.03
CA LYS A 651 46.97 -9.24 17.20
C LYS A 651 46.76 -8.31 16.00
N GLY A 652 45.66 -8.42 15.28
CA GLY A 652 45.31 -7.56 14.15
C GLY A 652 45.15 -6.08 14.53
N LEU A 653 44.60 -5.77 15.72
CA LEU A 653 44.59 -4.42 16.27
C LEU A 653 46.02 -3.90 16.56
N LYS A 654 46.86 -4.70 17.23
CA LYS A 654 48.27 -4.35 17.52
C LYS A 654 49.11 -4.17 16.27
N GLU A 655 48.84 -4.94 15.21
CA GLU A 655 49.47 -4.86 13.89
C GLU A 655 48.91 -3.71 13.02
N LYS A 656 47.86 -2.99 13.47
CA LYS A 656 47.06 -2.06 12.65
C LYS A 656 46.60 -2.67 11.31
N ARG A 657 46.26 -3.96 11.30
CA ARG A 657 45.93 -4.75 10.10
C ARG A 657 44.75 -4.18 9.30
N TRP A 658 43.78 -3.58 10.00
CA TRP A 658 42.62 -2.90 9.41
C TRP A 658 42.77 -1.37 9.38
N GLY A 659 43.99 -0.87 9.49
CA GLY A 659 44.30 0.56 9.60
C GLY A 659 43.72 1.21 10.86
N ASP A 660 43.65 2.54 10.84
CA ASP A 660 42.82 3.30 11.75
C ASP A 660 41.38 3.38 11.19
N PHE A 661 40.36 3.42 12.06
CA PHE A 661 38.95 3.44 11.67
C PHE A 661 38.10 4.31 12.61
N ASP A 662 37.04 4.92 12.09
CA ASP A 662 36.19 5.89 12.77
C ASP A 662 35.00 5.27 13.52
N ALA A 663 34.57 4.07 13.10
CA ALA A 663 33.42 3.39 13.69
C ALA A 663 33.54 1.87 13.70
N ILE A 664 32.78 1.23 14.59
CA ILE A 664 32.58 -0.22 14.66
C ILE A 664 31.11 -0.53 14.40
N PHE A 665 30.85 -1.49 13.51
CA PHE A 665 29.51 -1.86 13.05
C PHE A 665 29.26 -3.36 13.26
N ARG A 666 28.29 -3.70 14.12
CA ARG A 666 27.88 -5.09 14.38
C ARG A 666 26.39 -5.28 14.05
N PRO A 667 26.02 -5.59 12.79
CA PRO A 667 24.62 -5.67 12.38
C PRO A 667 23.85 -6.90 12.87
N PHE A 668 24.52 -7.93 13.40
CA PHE A 668 23.89 -9.16 13.89
C PHE A 668 24.24 -9.45 15.35
N TRP A 669 23.27 -10.02 16.07
CA TRP A 669 23.49 -10.54 17.42
C TRP A 669 24.14 -11.93 17.43
N GLY A 670 23.83 -12.77 16.43
CA GLY A 670 24.35 -14.14 16.33
C GLY A 670 25.83 -14.25 15.90
N THR A 671 26.38 -13.22 15.25
CA THR A 671 27.79 -13.14 14.82
C THR A 671 28.40 -11.77 15.18
N GLY A 672 29.69 -11.56 14.92
CA GLY A 672 30.42 -10.36 15.36
C GLY A 672 30.73 -10.35 16.86
N GLY A 673 30.74 -11.53 17.50
CA GLY A 673 31.02 -11.75 18.92
C GLY A 673 32.17 -12.74 19.17
N GLU A 674 32.86 -13.19 18.13
CA GLU A 674 33.91 -14.23 18.16
C GLU A 674 35.15 -13.81 18.98
N MET A 675 35.34 -12.51 19.22
CA MET A 675 36.37 -11.96 20.10
C MET A 675 36.00 -11.98 21.60
N GLY A 676 34.80 -12.44 21.93
CA GLY A 676 34.29 -12.52 23.30
C GLY A 676 33.87 -11.17 23.87
N LYS A 677 34.10 -10.97 25.17
CA LYS A 677 33.75 -9.72 25.86
C LYS A 677 34.64 -8.57 25.41
N TRP A 678 34.02 -7.41 25.18
CA TRP A 678 34.71 -6.15 24.92
C TRP A 678 35.01 -5.48 26.27
N ASP A 679 36.16 -5.84 26.81
CA ASP A 679 36.76 -5.38 28.06
C ASP A 679 38.00 -4.50 27.79
N ASP A 680 38.75 -4.11 28.82
CA ASP A 680 39.92 -3.23 28.63
C ASP A 680 41.02 -3.86 27.75
N GLU A 681 41.16 -5.19 27.69
CA GLU A 681 42.14 -5.84 26.80
C GLU A 681 41.84 -5.53 25.32
N LEU A 682 40.56 -5.53 24.92
CA LEU A 682 40.17 -5.14 23.57
C LEU A 682 40.06 -3.63 23.39
N ILE A 683 39.40 -2.94 24.32
CA ILE A 683 39.06 -1.51 24.18
C ILE A 683 40.32 -0.63 24.27
N SER A 684 41.37 -1.06 24.99
CA SER A 684 42.67 -0.34 25.03
C SER A 684 43.46 -0.36 23.72
N LEU A 685 43.11 -1.27 22.80
CA LEU A 685 43.79 -1.45 21.50
C LEU A 685 43.07 -0.74 20.34
N LEU A 686 41.97 -0.03 20.62
CA LEU A 686 41.22 0.68 19.58
C LEU A 686 41.95 1.96 19.11
N PRO A 687 41.90 2.26 17.79
CA PRO A 687 42.38 3.54 17.26
C PRO A 687 41.71 4.76 17.92
N GLN A 688 42.46 5.83 18.13
CA GLN A 688 41.93 7.11 18.65
C GLN A 688 40.94 7.80 17.69
N SER A 689 40.81 7.32 16.46
CA SER A 689 39.82 7.78 15.48
C SER A 689 38.40 7.28 15.78
N VAL A 690 38.23 6.20 16.56
CA VAL A 690 36.92 5.59 16.82
C VAL A 690 36.03 6.55 17.60
N LYS A 691 34.86 6.89 17.04
CA LYS A 691 33.85 7.78 17.65
C LYS A 691 32.58 7.04 18.05
N VAL A 692 32.25 5.95 17.36
CA VAL A 692 30.97 5.23 17.54
C VAL A 692 31.12 3.72 17.37
N PHE A 693 30.47 2.97 18.26
CA PHE A 693 30.26 1.53 18.14
C PHE A 693 28.75 1.27 18.15
N ALA A 694 28.18 0.91 17.01
CA ALA A 694 26.78 0.53 16.91
C ALA A 694 26.62 -0.99 16.79
N SER A 695 25.72 -1.56 17.60
CA SER A 695 25.46 -3.00 17.63
C SER A 695 23.96 -3.31 17.59
N ALA A 696 23.66 -4.42 16.92
CA ALA A 696 22.44 -5.19 17.06
C ALA A 696 22.19 -5.63 18.51
N GLY A 697 20.92 -5.92 18.82
CA GLY A 697 20.48 -6.33 20.15
C GLY A 697 20.15 -5.16 21.08
N ALA A 698 19.34 -5.44 22.11
CA ALA A 698 19.09 -4.52 23.21
C ALA A 698 20.15 -4.64 24.33
N GLY A 699 20.67 -5.85 24.55
CA GLY A 699 21.65 -6.16 25.58
C GLY A 699 23.09 -5.80 25.17
N PHE A 700 23.79 -5.15 26.09
CA PHE A 700 25.21 -4.80 25.97
C PHE A 700 26.04 -5.40 27.12
N ASP A 701 25.53 -6.45 27.77
CA ASP A 701 26.12 -7.18 28.91
C ASP A 701 27.52 -7.81 28.62
N TRP A 702 27.93 -7.76 27.35
CA TRP A 702 29.18 -8.27 26.79
C TRP A 702 30.20 -7.16 26.45
N ALA A 703 29.87 -5.89 26.62
CA ALA A 703 30.73 -4.75 26.29
C ALA A 703 30.77 -3.72 27.43
N ASP A 704 31.98 -3.27 27.81
CA ASP A 704 32.15 -2.20 28.79
C ASP A 704 31.85 -0.83 28.15
N THR A 705 30.54 -0.52 28.09
CA THR A 705 30.02 0.74 27.56
C THR A 705 30.47 1.96 28.36
N LYS A 706 30.85 1.80 29.63
CA LYS A 706 31.43 2.86 30.46
C LYS A 706 32.86 3.16 30.00
N LEU A 707 33.70 2.15 29.85
CA LEU A 707 35.09 2.29 29.41
C LEU A 707 35.19 2.82 27.96
N LEU A 708 34.24 2.44 27.09
CA LEU A 708 34.07 3.05 25.77
C LEU A 708 33.78 4.56 25.89
N GLY A 709 32.82 4.95 26.75
CA GLY A 709 32.49 6.36 26.98
C GLY A 709 33.65 7.17 27.58
N GLU A 710 34.39 6.59 28.53
CA GLU A 710 35.57 7.22 29.12
C GLU A 710 36.74 7.41 28.12
N ARG A 711 36.72 6.70 26.99
CA ARG A 711 37.61 6.88 25.83
C ARG A 711 37.01 7.75 24.72
N GLY A 712 35.80 8.29 24.91
CA GLY A 712 35.10 9.17 23.94
C GLY A 712 34.25 8.44 22.90
N ILE A 713 34.09 7.11 23.00
CA ILE A 713 33.35 6.29 22.04
C ILE A 713 31.88 6.20 22.46
N ILE A 714 30.99 6.69 21.62
CA ILE A 714 29.54 6.55 21.80
C ILE A 714 29.16 5.09 21.47
N TYR A 715 28.57 4.38 22.42
CA TYR A 715 28.02 3.04 22.17
C TYR A 715 26.51 3.12 21.96
N CYS A 716 26.05 2.63 20.81
CA CYS A 716 24.64 2.56 20.45
C CYS A 716 24.17 1.10 20.40
N ASN A 717 23.13 0.76 21.15
CA ASN A 717 22.41 -0.50 20.97
C ASN A 717 21.31 -0.34 19.92
N SER A 718 20.71 -1.44 19.49
CA SER A 718 19.56 -1.43 18.57
C SER A 718 18.26 -1.82 19.28
N GLY A 719 18.16 -1.54 20.59
CA GLY A 719 17.08 -2.04 21.43
C GLY A 719 15.67 -1.54 21.09
N LEU A 720 15.55 -0.45 20.33
CA LEU A 720 14.26 0.02 19.81
C LEU A 720 13.64 -0.96 18.80
N ALA A 721 14.45 -1.59 17.93
CA ALA A 721 13.95 -2.49 16.90
C ALA A 721 13.25 -3.73 17.47
N ALA A 722 13.72 -4.23 18.61
CA ALA A 722 13.13 -5.40 19.28
C ALA A 722 11.91 -5.06 20.16
N ALA A 723 11.65 -3.78 20.44
CA ALA A 723 10.71 -3.39 21.50
C ALA A 723 9.24 -3.72 21.19
N GLU A 724 8.89 -3.80 19.91
CA GLU A 724 7.58 -4.23 19.40
C GLU A 724 7.39 -5.74 19.59
N ALA A 725 8.26 -6.55 18.97
CA ALA A 725 8.21 -8.01 19.04
C ALA A 725 8.23 -8.54 20.48
N VAL A 726 9.11 -7.98 21.32
CA VAL A 726 9.20 -8.37 22.74
C VAL A 726 7.93 -8.01 23.52
N ALA A 727 7.24 -6.93 23.15
CA ALA A 727 5.97 -6.55 23.78
C ALA A 727 4.81 -7.47 23.35
N ASP A 728 4.73 -7.85 22.08
CA ASP A 728 3.75 -8.83 21.60
C ASP A 728 3.98 -10.22 22.20
N PHE A 729 5.24 -10.65 22.30
CA PHE A 729 5.59 -11.91 22.94
C PHE A 729 5.25 -11.91 24.44
N ALA A 730 5.51 -10.81 25.14
CA ALA A 730 5.08 -10.66 26.53
C ALA A 730 3.55 -10.69 26.68
N MET A 731 2.79 -10.13 25.74
CA MET A 731 1.32 -10.28 25.72
C MET A 731 0.88 -11.74 25.52
N ALA A 732 1.54 -12.50 24.66
CA ALA A 732 1.30 -13.94 24.54
C ALA A 732 1.61 -14.70 25.85
N GLY A 733 2.70 -14.34 26.53
CA GLY A 733 3.03 -14.85 27.88
C GLY A 733 1.98 -14.52 28.94
N ILE A 734 1.48 -13.28 28.98
CA ILE A 734 0.38 -12.88 29.86
C ILE A 734 -0.87 -13.72 29.56
N ILE A 735 -1.32 -13.77 28.30
CA ILE A 735 -2.51 -14.55 27.90
C ILE A 735 -2.34 -16.03 28.27
N SER A 736 -1.15 -16.60 28.06
CA SER A 736 -0.81 -17.98 28.43
C SER A 736 -1.04 -18.26 29.93
N THR A 737 -0.53 -17.40 30.81
CA THR A 737 -0.74 -17.54 32.28
C THR A 737 -2.18 -17.28 32.74
N PHE A 738 -2.98 -16.53 31.97
CA PHE A 738 -4.41 -16.30 32.26
C PHE A 738 -5.33 -17.40 31.72
N ARG A 739 -4.92 -18.12 30.66
CA ARG A 739 -5.74 -19.07 29.90
C ARG A 739 -5.22 -20.51 29.91
N LEU A 740 -4.18 -20.79 30.70
CA LEU A 740 -3.60 -22.13 30.92
C LEU A 740 -3.15 -22.83 29.62
N LEU A 741 -2.68 -22.03 28.65
CA LEU A 741 -2.38 -22.51 27.29
C LEU A 741 -1.42 -23.71 27.23
N PRO A 742 -0.36 -23.84 28.05
CA PRO A 742 0.51 -25.02 28.01
C PRO A 742 -0.24 -26.30 28.35
N TRP A 743 -1.15 -26.27 29.33
CA TRP A 743 -2.01 -27.41 29.67
C TRP A 743 -2.99 -27.74 28.54
N CYS A 744 -3.67 -26.73 27.98
CA CYS A 744 -4.62 -26.93 26.88
C CYS A 744 -3.95 -27.47 25.61
N ILE A 745 -2.81 -26.90 25.21
CA ILE A 745 -2.03 -27.32 24.04
C ILE A 745 -1.49 -28.74 24.26
N SER A 746 -0.89 -29.04 25.43
CA SER A 746 -0.44 -30.40 25.73
C SER A 746 -1.59 -31.41 25.72
N SER A 747 -2.77 -31.04 26.24
CA SER A 747 -3.94 -31.92 26.25
C SER A 747 -4.47 -32.20 24.84
N ALA A 748 -4.50 -31.18 23.97
CA ALA A 748 -4.91 -31.33 22.57
C ALA A 748 -3.89 -32.15 21.75
N MET A 749 -2.60 -31.84 21.85
CA MET A 749 -1.54 -32.56 21.12
C MET A 749 -1.36 -34.02 21.58
N SER A 750 -1.90 -34.39 22.75
CA SER A 750 -1.87 -35.79 23.22
C SER A 750 -2.72 -36.75 22.37
N GLY A 751 -3.65 -36.23 21.57
CA GLY A 751 -4.64 -37.04 20.83
C GLY A 751 -5.63 -37.80 21.71
N ASN A 752 -5.58 -37.63 23.05
CA ASN A 752 -6.38 -38.39 23.99
C ASN A 752 -7.70 -37.66 24.32
N GLU A 753 -8.83 -38.21 23.86
CA GLU A 753 -10.18 -37.64 24.04
C GLU A 753 -10.55 -37.39 25.51
N GLN A 754 -10.12 -38.26 26.43
CA GLN A 754 -10.36 -38.10 27.86
C GLN A 754 -9.52 -36.96 28.44
N ALA A 755 -8.26 -36.81 28.03
CA ALA A 755 -7.40 -35.69 28.44
C ALA A 755 -7.95 -34.36 27.92
N PHE A 756 -8.38 -34.31 26.65
CA PHE A 756 -9.04 -33.15 26.05
C PHE A 756 -10.32 -32.77 26.82
N SER A 757 -11.21 -33.74 27.06
CA SER A 757 -12.48 -33.52 27.76
C SER A 757 -12.28 -33.08 29.21
N THR A 758 -11.27 -33.64 29.89
CA THR A 758 -10.89 -33.26 31.26
C THR A 758 -10.34 -31.84 31.30
N ASN A 759 -9.41 -31.49 30.41
CA ASN A 759 -8.87 -30.13 30.30
C ASN A 759 -9.97 -29.10 29.97
N HIS A 760 -10.85 -29.37 29.01
CA HIS A 760 -11.95 -28.49 28.63
C HIS A 760 -12.88 -28.17 29.83
N ARG A 761 -13.18 -29.17 30.66
CA ARG A 761 -13.98 -29.00 31.89
C ARG A 761 -13.20 -28.27 33.00
N ASP A 762 -11.94 -28.62 33.23
CA ASP A 762 -11.23 -28.25 34.47
C ASP A 762 -10.35 -27.00 34.32
N ALA A 763 -9.88 -26.69 33.11
CA ALA A 763 -9.14 -25.46 32.82
C ALA A 763 -10.07 -24.22 32.76
N THR A 764 -11.36 -24.40 32.43
CA THR A 764 -12.34 -23.30 32.43
C THR A 764 -12.71 -22.86 33.84
N MET A 765 -12.60 -23.72 34.85
CA MET A 765 -12.77 -23.37 36.27
C MET A 765 -11.57 -22.59 36.86
N GLN A 766 -10.42 -22.58 36.18
CA GLN A 766 -9.17 -21.95 36.64
C GLN A 766 -8.68 -20.81 35.74
N SER A 767 -9.22 -20.69 34.53
CA SER A 767 -8.94 -19.60 33.59
C SER A 767 -9.59 -18.28 34.01
N TYR A 768 -8.95 -17.17 33.68
CA TYR A 768 -9.47 -15.83 33.96
C TYR A 768 -9.38 -14.93 32.73
N ASN A 769 -10.34 -14.02 32.58
CA ASN A 769 -10.24 -12.93 31.61
C ASN A 769 -9.23 -11.88 32.09
N LEU A 770 -8.45 -11.32 31.16
CA LEU A 770 -7.45 -10.27 31.44
C LEU A 770 -8.10 -8.93 31.83
N ARG A 771 -9.32 -8.67 31.34
CA ARG A 771 -10.02 -7.41 31.54
C ARG A 771 -10.20 -7.09 33.03
N ASP A 772 -9.99 -5.82 33.37
CA ASP A 772 -10.10 -5.24 34.70
C ASP A 772 -9.07 -5.78 35.73
N ARG A 773 -8.19 -6.70 35.33
CA ARG A 773 -7.09 -7.23 36.16
C ARG A 773 -5.92 -6.26 36.24
N ALA A 774 -5.20 -6.29 37.36
CA ALA A 774 -4.02 -5.46 37.60
C ALA A 774 -2.76 -6.12 36.98
N LEU A 775 -2.17 -5.46 35.99
CA LEU A 775 -0.90 -5.85 35.37
C LEU A 775 0.23 -4.97 35.93
N GLY A 776 1.20 -5.60 36.60
CA GLY A 776 2.38 -4.95 37.14
C GLY A 776 3.57 -5.04 36.20
N LEU A 777 4.23 -3.92 35.93
CA LEU A 777 5.43 -3.83 35.09
C LEU A 777 6.63 -3.41 35.93
N VAL A 778 7.63 -4.29 36.01
CA VAL A 778 8.91 -4.02 36.68
C VAL A 778 9.91 -3.57 35.61
N GLY A 779 10.19 -2.26 35.62
CA GLY A 779 10.75 -1.51 34.50
C GLY A 779 9.64 -0.93 33.62
N PHE A 780 9.70 0.37 33.31
CA PHE A 780 8.72 1.08 32.47
C PHE A 780 9.42 1.92 31.39
N GLY A 781 10.47 1.34 30.79
CA GLY A 781 11.06 1.81 29.53
C GLY A 781 10.23 1.41 28.31
N ASN A 782 10.84 1.46 27.13
CA ASN A 782 10.16 1.31 25.84
C ASN A 782 9.31 0.02 25.73
N ILE A 783 9.87 -1.14 26.10
CA ILE A 783 9.15 -2.43 26.13
C ILE A 783 7.96 -2.38 27.10
N GLY A 784 8.18 -1.95 28.35
CA GLY A 784 7.12 -1.88 29.36
C GLY A 784 5.98 -0.95 28.96
N GLN A 785 6.28 0.18 28.31
CA GLN A 785 5.27 1.11 27.78
C GLN A 785 4.50 0.51 26.59
N GLN A 786 5.15 -0.24 25.71
CA GLN A 786 4.46 -0.95 24.62
C GLN A 786 3.54 -2.06 25.14
N ILE A 787 3.98 -2.84 26.13
CA ILE A 787 3.16 -3.84 26.82
C ILE A 787 1.96 -3.17 27.49
N ALA A 788 2.18 -2.08 28.23
CA ALA A 788 1.11 -1.32 28.87
C ALA A 788 0.08 -0.77 27.86
N THR A 789 0.53 -0.28 26.71
CA THR A 789 -0.33 0.23 25.63
C THR A 789 -1.25 -0.88 25.10
N ARG A 790 -0.67 -2.04 24.79
CA ARG A 790 -1.40 -3.23 24.32
C ARG A 790 -2.38 -3.76 25.39
N ALA A 791 -1.90 -3.94 26.62
CA ALA A 791 -2.70 -4.45 27.74
C ALA A 791 -3.85 -3.50 28.15
N HIS A 792 -3.61 -2.19 28.18
CA HIS A 792 -4.64 -1.21 28.56
C HIS A 792 -5.71 -1.04 27.48
N HIS A 793 -5.31 -0.73 26.24
CA HIS A 793 -6.26 -0.38 25.18
C HIS A 793 -6.87 -1.60 24.49
N GLY A 794 -6.11 -2.69 24.31
CA GLY A 794 -6.60 -3.93 23.69
C GLY A 794 -7.35 -4.84 24.66
N PHE A 795 -6.81 -5.04 25.86
CA PHE A 795 -7.33 -6.03 26.82
C PHE A 795 -8.08 -5.43 28.02
N GLY A 796 -8.04 -4.11 28.20
CA GLY A 796 -8.72 -3.43 29.32
C GLY A 796 -8.10 -3.74 30.68
N MET A 797 -6.78 -3.96 30.74
CA MET A 797 -6.06 -4.18 32.01
C MET A 797 -5.81 -2.86 32.75
N ASN A 798 -5.77 -2.94 34.08
CA ASN A 798 -5.36 -1.85 34.96
C ASN A 798 -3.83 -1.87 35.08
N ILE A 799 -3.15 -0.81 34.61
CA ILE A 799 -1.69 -0.76 34.53
C ILE A 799 -1.09 -0.25 35.84
N HIS A 800 -0.13 -1.00 36.38
CA HIS A 800 0.71 -0.65 37.52
C HIS A 800 2.18 -0.76 37.11
N TYR A 801 3.06 0.14 37.58
CA TYR A 801 4.49 0.04 37.26
C TYR A 801 5.41 0.48 38.41
N TYR A 802 6.59 -0.14 38.46
CA TYR A 802 7.72 0.22 39.33
C TYR A 802 8.95 0.44 38.44
N ASP A 803 9.62 1.58 38.60
CA ASP A 803 10.80 1.97 37.83
C ASP A 803 11.66 2.89 38.72
N ILE A 804 12.99 2.85 38.56
CA ILE A 804 13.91 3.69 39.34
C ILE A 804 13.73 5.20 39.08
N VAL A 805 13.12 5.57 37.95
CA VAL A 805 12.73 6.95 37.65
C VAL A 805 11.26 6.97 37.22
N PRO A 806 10.36 7.64 37.97
CA PRO A 806 8.95 7.77 37.58
C PRO A 806 8.81 8.50 36.25
N LYS A 807 7.94 8.01 35.36
CA LYS A 807 7.77 8.60 34.02
C LYS A 807 6.85 9.83 34.07
N PRO A 808 7.08 10.84 33.22
CA PRO A 808 6.31 12.08 33.23
C PRO A 808 4.83 11.83 32.93
N SER A 809 3.97 12.77 33.38
CA SER A 809 2.50 12.65 33.26
C SER A 809 2.02 12.42 31.82
N SER A 810 2.77 12.86 30.81
CA SER A 810 2.49 12.64 29.38
C SER A 810 2.51 11.16 28.97
N VAL A 811 3.34 10.34 29.63
CA VAL A 811 3.46 8.89 29.36
C VAL A 811 2.43 8.10 30.17
N VAL A 812 2.22 8.45 31.44
CA VAL A 812 1.38 7.64 32.34
C VAL A 812 -0.13 7.94 32.26
N ALA A 813 -0.52 9.18 31.94
CA ALA A 813 -1.93 9.56 31.93
C ALA A 813 -2.77 8.89 30.80
N PRO A 814 -2.27 8.73 29.56
CA PRO A 814 -3.01 8.02 28.50
C PRO A 814 -3.31 6.55 28.87
N LEU A 815 -2.37 5.91 29.57
CA LEU A 815 -2.42 4.51 30.01
C LEU A 815 -3.10 4.32 31.37
N ARG A 816 -3.47 5.42 32.05
CA ARG A 816 -3.92 5.47 33.45
C ARG A 816 -2.99 4.70 34.41
N ALA A 817 -1.69 4.69 34.10
CA ALA A 817 -0.71 3.83 34.75
C ALA A 817 -0.39 4.31 36.17
N THR A 818 -0.61 3.44 37.15
CA THR A 818 -0.34 3.71 38.57
C THR A 818 1.13 3.46 38.87
N HIS A 819 1.87 4.51 39.24
CA HIS A 819 3.24 4.37 39.73
C HIS A 819 3.25 3.78 41.16
N HIS A 820 4.23 2.91 41.41
CA HIS A 820 4.53 2.35 42.72
C HIS A 820 5.93 2.76 43.15
N GLU A 821 6.06 3.34 44.35
CA GLU A 821 7.36 3.78 44.89
C GLU A 821 8.26 2.62 45.34
N THR A 822 7.70 1.42 45.54
CA THR A 822 8.43 0.22 45.96
C THR A 822 7.95 -1.02 45.22
N LEU A 823 8.87 -1.92 44.86
CA LEU A 823 8.56 -3.21 44.26
C LEU A 823 7.51 -3.99 45.09
N LYS A 824 7.68 -4.04 46.42
CA LYS A 824 6.74 -4.66 47.36
C LYS A 824 5.30 -4.19 47.16
N SER A 825 5.09 -2.88 46.97
CA SER A 825 3.75 -2.32 46.80
C SER A 825 3.09 -2.70 45.47
N LEU A 826 3.89 -2.98 44.43
CA LEU A 826 3.41 -3.47 43.13
C LEU A 826 3.08 -4.96 43.19
N LEU A 827 4.00 -5.79 43.72
CA LEU A 827 3.83 -7.25 43.84
C LEU A 827 2.56 -7.61 44.64
N ALA A 828 2.30 -6.89 45.74
CA ALA A 828 1.13 -7.10 46.59
C ALA A 828 -0.20 -6.66 45.94
N ARG A 829 -0.17 -5.94 44.81
CA ARG A 829 -1.36 -5.36 44.16
C ARG A 829 -1.80 -6.10 42.90
N CYS A 830 -0.87 -6.69 42.16
CA CYS A 830 -1.12 -7.14 40.78
C CYS A 830 -1.63 -8.59 40.69
N ASP A 831 -2.45 -8.88 39.68
CA ASP A 831 -2.90 -10.25 39.32
C ASP A 831 -1.88 -10.97 38.42
N CYS A 832 -1.03 -10.20 37.73
CA CYS A 832 0.08 -10.66 36.91
C CYS A 832 1.21 -9.61 36.97
N VAL A 833 2.48 -10.05 37.02
CA VAL A 833 3.65 -9.18 36.99
C VAL A 833 4.59 -9.59 35.86
N VAL A 834 5.04 -8.62 35.06
CA VAL A 834 6.02 -8.79 33.99
C VAL A 834 7.34 -8.12 34.38
N LEU A 835 8.44 -8.86 34.24
CA LEU A 835 9.80 -8.36 34.42
C LEU A 835 10.37 -7.93 33.08
N CYS A 836 10.55 -6.61 32.89
CA CYS A 836 10.98 -5.98 31.64
C CYS A 836 11.99 -4.84 31.87
N THR A 837 12.92 -5.06 32.81
CA THR A 837 14.00 -4.16 33.21
C THR A 837 15.37 -4.66 32.71
N PRO A 838 16.38 -3.80 32.49
CA PRO A 838 17.76 -4.25 32.23
C PRO A 838 18.33 -5.14 33.34
N ALA A 839 19.42 -5.86 33.02
CA ALA A 839 20.24 -6.53 34.03
C ALA A 839 20.84 -5.53 35.04
N GLY A 840 21.11 -6.02 36.25
CA GLY A 840 21.76 -5.27 37.32
C GLY A 840 22.40 -6.23 38.32
N GLU A 841 22.89 -5.69 39.45
CA GLU A 841 23.46 -6.51 40.52
C GLU A 841 22.34 -7.20 41.33
N GLY A 842 22.31 -8.55 41.28
CA GLY A 842 21.43 -9.39 42.09
C GLY A 842 20.09 -9.77 41.48
N THR A 843 19.39 -10.70 42.13
CA THR A 843 18.07 -11.22 41.71
C THR A 843 16.94 -10.33 42.26
N ILE A 844 16.07 -9.84 41.37
CA ILE A 844 14.91 -9.01 41.70
C ILE A 844 13.75 -9.89 42.20
N ILE A 845 13.56 -11.06 41.60
CA ILE A 845 12.53 -12.03 41.98
C ILE A 845 13.21 -13.22 42.65
N ASN A 846 13.07 -13.33 43.97
CA ASN A 846 13.79 -14.31 44.79
C ASN A 846 12.95 -14.78 45.98
N ALA A 847 13.46 -15.71 46.79
CA ALA A 847 12.78 -16.27 47.96
C ALA A 847 12.23 -15.22 48.97
N THR A 848 12.77 -13.99 49.00
CA THR A 848 12.28 -12.91 49.87
C THR A 848 11.20 -12.05 49.21
N THR A 849 11.14 -11.99 47.87
CA THR A 849 10.18 -11.16 47.12
C THR A 849 9.00 -11.95 46.57
N LEU A 850 9.15 -13.26 46.32
CA LEU A 850 8.05 -14.14 45.91
C LEU A 850 6.88 -14.17 46.92
N PRO A 851 7.11 -14.23 48.26
CA PRO A 851 6.03 -14.10 49.25
C PRO A 851 5.35 -12.72 49.30
N LEU A 852 5.84 -11.72 48.56
CA LEU A 852 5.22 -10.39 48.46
C LEU A 852 4.22 -10.29 47.30
N PHE A 853 4.14 -11.30 46.43
CA PHE A 853 3.10 -11.37 45.41
C PHE A 853 1.73 -11.60 46.07
N LYS A 854 0.68 -11.07 45.43
CA LYS A 854 -0.69 -11.51 45.69
C LYS A 854 -0.79 -13.03 45.46
N TYR A 855 -1.31 -13.77 46.42
CA TYR A 855 -1.46 -15.24 46.31
C TYR A 855 -2.30 -15.62 45.08
N GLY A 856 -1.82 -16.58 44.28
CA GLY A 856 -2.44 -16.97 43.00
C GLY A 856 -2.22 -15.96 41.85
N ALA A 857 -1.25 -15.05 41.98
CA ALA A 857 -0.81 -14.19 40.89
C ALA A 857 0.00 -14.97 39.83
N ARG A 858 0.30 -14.28 38.73
CA ARG A 858 1.04 -14.79 37.58
C ARG A 858 2.35 -14.03 37.41
N PHE A 859 3.36 -14.69 36.85
CA PHE A 859 4.66 -14.07 36.60
C PHE A 859 5.12 -14.28 35.14
N VAL A 860 5.69 -13.25 34.53
CA VAL A 860 6.23 -13.31 33.16
C VAL A 860 7.64 -12.71 33.16
N ASN A 861 8.63 -13.45 32.64
CA ASN A 861 9.99 -12.94 32.44
C ASN A 861 10.36 -12.91 30.95
N ILE A 862 10.67 -11.70 30.48
CA ILE A 862 11.14 -11.38 29.13
C ILE A 862 12.37 -10.43 29.18
N ALA A 863 13.04 -10.36 30.34
CA ALA A 863 14.20 -9.50 30.58
C ALA A 863 15.52 -10.30 30.54
N ARG A 864 15.84 -10.96 31.65
CA ARG A 864 16.99 -11.87 31.83
C ARG A 864 16.65 -12.93 32.87
N GLY A 865 17.16 -14.14 32.70
CA GLY A 865 17.06 -15.19 33.72
C GLY A 865 17.74 -14.80 35.03
N SER A 866 18.94 -14.20 34.97
CA SER A 866 19.75 -13.78 36.13
C SER A 866 19.08 -12.80 37.10
N LEU A 867 17.95 -12.20 36.74
CA LEU A 867 17.13 -11.38 37.64
C LEU A 867 16.16 -12.22 38.51
N VAL A 868 16.15 -13.55 38.36
CA VAL A 868 15.20 -14.48 38.98
C VAL A 868 15.96 -15.64 39.63
N ASP A 869 15.54 -15.99 40.84
CA ASP A 869 15.88 -17.26 41.51
C ASP A 869 14.90 -18.34 41.03
N GLU A 870 15.34 -19.18 40.10
CA GLU A 870 14.49 -20.21 39.49
C GLU A 870 14.07 -21.32 40.44
N GLU A 871 14.91 -21.66 41.43
CA GLU A 871 14.58 -22.67 42.43
C GLU A 871 13.47 -22.14 43.36
N ALA A 872 13.61 -20.90 43.84
CA ALA A 872 12.56 -20.25 44.61
C ALA A 872 11.27 -20.04 43.80
N LEU A 873 11.38 -19.73 42.50
CA LEU A 873 10.22 -19.63 41.60
C LEU A 873 9.51 -20.98 41.44
N ALA A 874 10.26 -22.08 41.27
CA ALA A 874 9.70 -23.42 41.18
C ALA A 874 8.95 -23.81 42.46
N VAL A 875 9.49 -23.51 43.64
CA VAL A 875 8.80 -23.68 44.94
C VAL A 875 7.53 -22.81 45.01
N ALA A 876 7.61 -21.51 44.73
CA ALA A 876 6.47 -20.59 44.80
C ALA A 876 5.33 -20.95 43.83
N LEU A 877 5.66 -21.55 42.68
CA LEU A 877 4.67 -22.17 41.79
C LEU A 877 4.09 -23.44 42.42
N ARG A 878 4.93 -24.37 42.88
CA ARG A 878 4.50 -25.66 43.48
C ARG A 878 3.51 -25.46 44.64
N GLU A 879 3.78 -24.49 45.51
CA GLU A 879 2.96 -24.13 46.67
C GLU A 879 1.70 -23.32 46.34
N GLY A 880 1.58 -22.77 45.12
CA GLY A 880 0.41 -22.00 44.69
C GLY A 880 0.46 -20.50 44.99
N THR A 881 1.53 -20.00 45.64
CA THR A 881 1.84 -18.57 45.78
C THR A 881 1.77 -17.86 44.43
N LEU A 882 2.30 -18.50 43.38
CA LEU A 882 2.01 -18.19 41.98
C LEU A 882 1.18 -19.31 41.35
N SER A 883 0.15 -18.97 40.57
CA SER A 883 -0.64 -19.98 39.86
C SER A 883 0.14 -20.54 38.66
N ASN A 884 0.75 -19.65 37.88
CA ASN A 884 1.37 -19.93 36.58
C ASN A 884 2.51 -18.93 36.29
N ALA A 885 3.43 -19.34 35.43
CA ALA A 885 4.48 -18.46 34.91
C ALA A 885 4.68 -18.60 33.39
N ALA A 886 5.31 -17.60 32.77
CA ALA A 886 5.81 -17.67 31.40
C ALA A 886 7.25 -17.10 31.35
N LEU A 887 8.20 -17.90 30.89
CA LEU A 887 9.64 -17.55 30.87
C LEU A 887 10.19 -17.75 29.46
N ASP A 888 10.61 -16.65 28.83
CA ASP A 888 11.41 -16.72 27.60
C ASP A 888 12.91 -16.80 27.90
N VAL A 889 13.33 -16.35 29.08
CA VAL A 889 14.72 -16.23 29.51
C VAL A 889 14.97 -17.02 30.80
N HIS A 890 16.14 -17.64 30.90
CA HIS A 890 16.48 -18.64 31.94
C HIS A 890 17.86 -18.37 32.54
N THR A 891 18.06 -18.72 33.80
CA THR A 891 19.22 -18.28 34.61
C THR A 891 20.53 -18.91 34.14
N HIS A 892 20.45 -20.07 33.49
CA HIS A 892 21.59 -20.82 32.97
C HIS A 892 21.47 -21.14 31.47
N GLU A 893 20.86 -20.25 30.68
CA GLU A 893 20.69 -20.37 29.22
C GLU A 893 21.93 -20.95 28.51
N PRO A 894 21.76 -21.95 27.61
CA PRO A 894 20.51 -22.54 27.14
C PRO A 894 19.92 -23.64 28.06
N LYS A 895 20.48 -23.88 29.24
CA LYS A 895 19.99 -24.89 30.19
C LYS A 895 18.84 -24.32 31.04
N ILE A 896 17.68 -24.96 30.91
CA ILE A 896 16.48 -24.68 31.73
C ILE A 896 16.56 -25.42 33.08
N ASN A 897 16.02 -24.83 34.14
CA ASN A 897 15.84 -25.49 35.44
C ASN A 897 14.96 -26.77 35.34
N PRO A 898 15.38 -27.93 35.89
CA PRO A 898 14.61 -29.17 35.79
C PRO A 898 13.23 -29.15 36.45
N GLU A 899 13.04 -28.47 37.59
CA GLU A 899 11.74 -28.39 38.25
C GLU A 899 10.75 -27.53 37.46
N LEU A 900 11.22 -26.41 36.89
CA LEU A 900 10.40 -25.58 35.99
C LEU A 900 9.99 -26.36 34.73
N LEU A 901 10.84 -27.27 34.24
CA LEU A 901 10.51 -28.17 33.13
C LEU A 901 9.42 -29.20 33.51
N GLU A 902 9.45 -29.78 34.71
CA GLU A 902 8.36 -30.65 35.19
C GLU A 902 7.05 -29.86 35.41
N LEU A 903 7.11 -28.64 35.94
CA LEU A 903 5.95 -27.76 36.06
C LEU A 903 5.39 -27.33 34.69
N ALA A 904 6.24 -27.22 33.66
CA ALA A 904 5.80 -26.97 32.28
C ALA A 904 5.11 -28.19 31.66
N LYS A 905 5.61 -29.41 31.90
CA LYS A 905 4.92 -30.66 31.51
C LYS A 905 3.56 -30.82 32.18
N GLN A 906 3.42 -30.33 33.42
CA GLN A 906 2.13 -30.22 34.13
C GLN A 906 1.25 -29.06 33.60
N GLY A 907 1.69 -28.36 32.55
CA GLY A 907 0.95 -27.26 31.93
C GLY A 907 0.90 -25.96 32.74
N ARG A 908 1.67 -25.86 33.84
CA ARG A 908 1.65 -24.72 34.76
C ARG A 908 2.55 -23.57 34.32
N VAL A 909 3.61 -23.86 33.56
CA VAL A 909 4.61 -22.89 33.08
C VAL A 909 4.70 -22.94 31.56
N LEU A 910 4.74 -21.77 30.91
CA LEU A 910 5.20 -21.64 29.53
C LEU A 910 6.72 -21.39 29.53
N LEU A 911 7.47 -22.19 28.78
CA LEU A 911 8.91 -22.05 28.60
C LEU A 911 9.20 -21.85 27.10
N THR A 912 10.00 -20.84 26.75
CA THR A 912 10.43 -20.58 25.37
C THR A 912 11.92 -20.22 25.30
N CYS A 913 12.49 -20.19 24.11
CA CYS A 913 13.95 -20.27 23.90
C CYS A 913 14.60 -18.90 23.58
N HIS A 914 14.37 -17.89 24.44
CA HIS A 914 14.86 -16.51 24.30
C HIS A 914 14.52 -15.88 22.93
N ASN A 915 13.30 -16.11 22.44
CA ASN A 915 12.87 -15.71 21.09
C ASN A 915 11.92 -14.49 21.07
N ALA A 916 11.68 -13.81 22.19
CA ALA A 916 10.78 -12.65 22.25
C ALA A 916 11.16 -11.51 21.28
N GLY A 917 12.46 -11.32 21.03
CA GLY A 917 12.97 -10.38 20.02
C GLY A 917 13.39 -11.03 18.69
N GLY A 918 13.16 -12.34 18.51
CA GLY A 918 13.65 -13.12 17.37
C GLY A 918 12.75 -13.02 16.15
N THR A 919 12.58 -11.81 15.57
CA THR A 919 11.76 -11.59 14.37
C THR A 919 12.56 -11.01 13.20
N VAL A 920 12.12 -11.32 11.97
CA VAL A 920 12.72 -10.78 10.74
C VAL A 920 12.76 -9.25 10.75
N ASP A 921 11.72 -8.61 11.27
CA ASP A 921 11.62 -7.15 11.32
C ASP A 921 12.47 -6.53 12.44
N THR A 922 12.71 -7.27 13.53
CA THR A 922 13.75 -6.90 14.51
C THR A 922 15.14 -6.96 13.87
N HIS A 923 15.42 -7.99 13.05
CA HIS A 923 16.69 -8.07 12.31
C HIS A 923 16.83 -6.95 11.27
N LYS A 924 15.78 -6.62 10.51
CA LYS A 924 15.75 -5.42 9.64
C LYS A 924 16.12 -4.17 10.44
N GLY A 925 15.47 -3.95 11.58
CA GLY A 925 15.71 -2.78 12.42
C GLY A 925 17.09 -2.75 13.09
N PHE A 926 17.70 -3.90 13.40
CA PHE A 926 19.07 -3.96 13.94
C PHE A 926 20.12 -3.45 12.94
N GLU A 927 20.04 -3.89 11.68
CA GLU A 927 20.93 -3.43 10.61
C GLU A 927 20.74 -1.93 10.36
N GLU A 928 19.51 -1.49 10.12
CA GLU A 928 19.15 -0.12 9.76
C GLU A 928 19.52 0.88 10.86
N LEU A 929 19.11 0.61 12.10
CA LEU A 929 19.36 1.50 13.23
C LEU A 929 20.85 1.57 13.57
N SER A 930 21.61 0.48 13.37
CA SER A 930 23.06 0.50 13.55
C SER A 930 23.76 1.38 12.49
N MET A 931 23.37 1.26 11.21
CA MET A 931 23.89 2.14 10.15
C MET A 931 23.51 3.60 10.39
N ARG A 932 22.25 3.87 10.75
CA ARG A 932 21.73 5.22 11.06
C ARG A 932 22.51 5.89 12.19
N ASN A 933 22.77 5.17 13.29
CA ASN A 933 23.56 5.69 14.40
C ASN A 933 25.00 6.04 13.98
N ILE A 934 25.66 5.19 13.19
CA ILE A 934 27.02 5.46 12.72
C ILE A 934 27.05 6.70 11.83
N MET A 935 26.16 6.77 10.83
CA MET A 935 26.09 7.92 9.92
C MET A 935 25.82 9.23 10.66
N ALA A 936 24.92 9.23 11.65
CA ALA A 936 24.62 10.42 12.45
C ALA A 936 25.84 10.92 13.24
N VAL A 937 26.52 10.03 13.99
CA VAL A 937 27.68 10.42 14.80
C VAL A 937 28.89 10.81 13.94
N LEU A 938 29.15 10.10 12.83
CA LEU A 938 30.25 10.44 11.93
C LEU A 938 30.03 11.77 11.18
N ALA A 939 28.78 12.17 10.95
CA ALA A 939 28.43 13.50 10.45
C ALA A 939 28.46 14.62 11.52
N GLY A 940 28.76 14.28 12.79
CA GLY A 940 28.77 15.22 13.92
C GLY A 940 27.38 15.53 14.51
N GLY A 941 26.37 14.72 14.20
CA GLY A 941 25.03 14.78 14.77
C GLY A 941 24.84 13.89 16.01
N GLU A 942 23.65 13.93 16.59
CA GLU A 942 23.29 13.11 17.76
C GLU A 942 22.96 11.66 17.38
N ALA A 943 23.37 10.72 18.24
CA ALA A 943 23.02 9.30 18.09
C ALA A 943 21.53 9.05 18.41
N THR A 944 20.90 8.09 17.72
CA THR A 944 19.49 7.73 17.92
C THR A 944 19.28 6.86 19.17
N THR A 945 20.21 5.95 19.47
CA THR A 945 20.10 4.99 20.60
C THR A 945 21.39 4.81 21.41
N PRO A 946 22.06 5.89 21.85
CA PRO A 946 23.24 5.79 22.70
C PRO A 946 22.88 5.34 24.12
N VAL A 947 23.74 4.54 24.76
CA VAL A 947 23.50 4.03 26.13
C VAL A 947 24.51 4.56 27.17
N ASN A 948 25.55 5.27 26.72
CA ASN A 948 26.72 5.61 27.52
C ASN A 948 27.09 7.10 27.56
N LEU A 949 26.20 8.00 27.12
CA LEU A 949 26.47 9.45 27.06
C LEU A 949 26.94 10.05 28.40
N GLN A 950 26.42 9.52 29.50
CA GLN A 950 26.79 9.89 30.88
C GLN A 950 28.26 9.61 31.25
N PHE A 951 29.00 8.85 30.44
CA PHE A 951 30.40 8.50 30.65
C PHE A 951 31.37 9.21 29.70
N LEU A 952 30.88 9.95 28.70
CA LEU A 952 31.75 10.78 27.86
C LEU A 952 32.31 11.97 28.66
N LYS A 953 33.62 12.17 28.57
CA LYS A 953 34.32 13.32 29.11
C LYS A 953 33.97 14.55 28.27
N LYS A 954 33.57 15.65 28.94
CA LYS A 954 33.29 16.96 28.34
C LYS A 954 34.56 17.77 28.12
#